data_AF-S9QNB7-F1
#
_entry.id   AF-S9QNB7-F1
#
_cell.length_a   1.000
_cell.length_b   1.000
_cell.length_c   1.000
_cell.angle_alpha   90.00
_cell.angle_beta   90.00
_cell.angle_gamma   90.00
#
_symmetry.space_group_name_H-M   'P 1'
#
loop_
_entity.id
_entity.type
_entity.pdbx_description
1 polymer ?
#
loop_
_entity_poly.entity_id
_entity_poly.type
_entity_poly.pdbx_seq_one_letter_code
_entity_poly.pdbx_strand_id
1 'polypeptide(L)'
;MAGRAIIGAGARRRRYAIDCCDPVDMPDQDLILHPYVLGLWLGDGSSIMNHISLHEEDAEIVGHLRACGVEAEFRLPHWRKGRLANVVIDPTFRMRREDGASLADCFRSRFVTRLRQLDVLDNKHVPLAYMRASRWQRLELVRGLMDSDGTITPDGKRCEFSNADRGLVDAMVDLLRGLGYKPAIYHGRSRRKVFGRDGRATTSAEYWRVSWTAYAEEPMFRLSRKRARMRSIESGRPWKSRRRRIVAIRPVPSVPVRCIEVDSPSHLFLCGKGWIPTHNTEAGNNWIGFVIHHAPGPMLAVQPTVELAKRNSRQRIDPLIDESPELRERVKPARSRDAGNTMLSKEFAGGILIMTGANSAVGLRSTPARYIFLDEVDAYPASADEEGDPVTLAEARSLTFAHRRKVFLVSTPTIRGLSRIEREFEASDQRRYFVPCPHCDAMQWLKFDRLRWQTGRPETAEYLCEGCERPIAEHHKTRMLERGEWRATATATDPLTVGYHLSALYSPVGWLSWARIARAHEAARGSDEAMRAFRNTILGETWMETGEAPDWQRLADRREAWTPGTVPERGLFLTAGADVQKDRIEVDVWAWGRGLESWLVDHLVLEGGPGDPACWQQLTDLLGRTWTHASGQRMTLARLAIDTGYETSAVYAWSRQVGFAQVAPVKGVEGFSRTSPVTGPTYVDATVAGKRLRRGARLWTVATSTFKAETYRFLRQDRPTREEQAAGALCPPGTIHLPDWADGEWLKQLTAEQLVTVRTKRGFARLEWQKLRERNEALDTRVYARAAAWILGADRWPEARGPIWKRSSGWRSRTGLSPVQRRHHPPQPERRRAGARCARAT
;
A
#
# COMPACT_ATOMS: atom_id res chain seq x y z
N MET A 1 -11.55 -11.97 37.53
CA MET A 1 -10.23 -11.57 38.09
C MET A 1 -9.14 -11.91 37.08
N ALA A 2 -8.67 -10.93 36.29
CA ALA A 2 -7.68 -11.17 35.23
C ALA A 2 -6.26 -11.31 35.82
N GLY A 3 -5.65 -12.49 35.66
CA GLY A 3 -4.37 -12.85 36.28
C GLY A 3 -3.21 -11.99 35.79
N ARG A 4 -2.51 -11.34 36.72
CA ARG A 4 -1.24 -10.65 36.47
C ARG A 4 -0.13 -11.70 36.37
N ALA A 5 0.44 -11.91 35.19
CA ALA A 5 1.63 -12.74 35.03
C ALA A 5 2.88 -11.98 35.49
N ILE A 6 3.44 -12.37 36.63
CA ILE A 6 4.73 -11.83 37.10
C ILE A 6 5.84 -12.57 36.35
N ILE A 7 6.73 -11.80 35.72
CA ILE A 7 7.76 -12.39 34.85
C ILE A 7 9.01 -12.72 35.65
N GLY A 8 9.30 -14.03 35.73
CA GLY A 8 10.41 -14.63 36.47
C GLY A 8 10.03 -15.13 37.88
N ALA A 9 10.55 -16.28 38.29
CA ALA A 9 10.36 -16.89 39.62
C ALA A 9 11.57 -16.65 40.55
N GLY A 10 11.31 -16.48 41.85
CA GLY A 10 12.34 -16.36 42.89
C GLY A 10 13.41 -15.28 42.61
N ALA A 11 14.69 -15.66 42.73
CA ALA A 11 15.86 -14.80 42.50
C ALA A 11 16.01 -14.30 41.03
N ARG A 12 15.23 -14.82 40.08
CA ARG A 12 15.25 -14.44 38.65
C ARG A 12 14.14 -13.43 38.27
N ARG A 13 13.52 -12.74 39.23
CA ARG A 13 12.57 -11.63 38.98
C ARG A 13 13.22 -10.52 38.13
N ARG A 14 12.48 -10.01 37.13
CA ARG A 14 12.90 -8.90 36.24
C ARG A 14 14.02 -9.28 35.26
N ARG A 15 14.00 -10.51 34.75
CA ARG A 15 14.98 -11.06 33.78
C ARG A 15 15.00 -10.27 32.46
N TYR A 16 13.83 -9.89 31.96
CA TYR A 16 13.69 -9.25 30.65
C TYR A 16 13.84 -7.74 30.77
N ALA A 17 14.56 -7.16 29.83
CA ALA A 17 14.81 -5.73 29.79
C ALA A 17 14.87 -5.23 28.35
N ILE A 18 14.46 -3.97 28.17
CA ILE A 18 14.55 -3.22 26.91
C ILE A 18 15.55 -2.09 27.17
N ASP A 19 16.44 -1.84 26.21
CA ASP A 19 17.32 -0.68 26.28
C ASP A 19 16.49 0.62 26.23
N CYS A 20 16.93 1.65 26.95
CA CYS A 20 16.40 3.00 26.77
C CYS A 20 16.86 3.49 25.39
N CYS A 21 16.08 4.36 24.77
CA CYS A 21 16.54 5.04 23.56
C CYS A 21 17.82 5.82 23.86
N ASP A 22 18.67 5.97 22.85
CA ASP A 22 19.72 6.97 22.88
C ASP A 22 19.11 8.39 22.91
N PRO A 23 19.89 9.43 23.24
CA PRO A 23 19.42 10.81 23.16
C PRO A 23 18.87 11.08 21.75
N VAL A 24 17.60 11.51 21.69
CA VAL A 24 16.93 11.76 20.41
C VAL A 24 17.57 12.97 19.75
N ASP A 25 18.05 12.80 18.53
CA ASP A 25 18.61 13.90 17.77
C ASP A 25 17.49 14.75 17.14
N MET A 26 17.48 16.04 17.47
CA MET A 26 16.47 17.00 17.03
C MET A 26 17.20 18.26 16.56
N PRO A 27 16.65 18.97 15.55
CA PRO A 27 17.29 20.18 15.05
C PRO A 27 17.30 21.28 16.11
N ASP A 28 18.32 22.13 16.07
CA ASP A 28 18.37 23.36 16.84
C ASP A 28 17.12 24.21 16.56
N GLN A 29 16.58 24.80 17.62
CA GLN A 29 15.43 25.69 17.56
C GLN A 29 15.88 27.12 17.84
N ASP A 30 15.25 28.09 17.18
CA ASP A 30 15.40 29.50 17.54
C ASP A 30 14.54 29.80 18.77
N LEU A 31 15.18 29.91 19.93
CA LEU A 31 14.52 29.99 21.24
C LEU A 31 14.56 31.41 21.79
N ILE A 32 13.40 31.95 22.16
CA ILE A 32 13.22 33.32 22.68
C ILE A 32 14.11 33.61 23.90
N LEU A 33 14.32 32.60 24.75
CA LEU A 33 15.22 32.65 25.89
C LEU A 33 16.24 31.53 25.80
N HIS A 34 17.44 31.78 26.29
CA HIS A 34 18.42 30.72 26.46
C HIS A 34 17.83 29.63 27.39
N PRO A 35 17.89 28.33 27.03
CA PRO A 35 17.22 27.26 27.76
C PRO A 35 17.58 27.20 29.25
N TYR A 36 18.86 27.38 29.60
CA TYR A 36 19.32 27.46 30.99
C TYR A 36 18.60 28.55 31.81
N VAL A 37 18.44 29.75 31.23
CA VAL A 37 17.80 30.89 31.89
C VAL A 37 16.33 30.59 32.17
N LEU A 38 15.63 30.03 31.18
CA LEU A 38 14.23 29.63 31.33
C LEU A 38 14.09 28.53 32.40
N GLY A 39 14.94 27.50 32.36
CA GLY A 39 14.89 26.39 33.31
C GLY A 39 15.10 26.84 34.75
N LEU A 40 16.06 27.75 34.97
CA LEU A 40 16.33 28.29 36.30
C LEU A 40 15.14 29.11 36.84
N TRP A 41 14.51 29.94 35.98
CA TRP A 41 13.32 30.70 36.36
C TRP A 41 12.09 29.82 36.58
N LEU A 42 11.91 28.75 35.80
CA LEU A 42 10.79 27.82 35.99
C LEU A 42 10.83 27.15 37.37
N GLY A 43 12.02 26.78 37.87
CA GLY A 43 12.18 26.26 39.23
C GLY A 43 11.92 27.35 40.28
N ASP A 44 12.91 28.21 40.52
CA ASP A 44 12.92 29.14 41.66
C ASP A 44 12.53 30.60 41.32
N GLY A 45 12.04 30.84 40.10
CA GLY A 45 11.58 32.17 39.67
C GLY A 45 10.23 32.56 40.27
N SER A 46 10.00 33.87 40.42
CA SER A 46 8.67 34.41 40.71
C SER A 46 7.72 34.12 39.54
N SER A 47 6.49 33.67 39.81
CA SER A 47 5.49 33.41 38.76
C SER A 47 5.12 34.65 37.95
N ILE A 48 5.31 35.86 38.51
CA ILE A 48 4.86 37.12 37.92
C ILE A 48 5.99 38.15 37.70
N MET A 49 7.23 37.86 38.10
CA MET A 49 8.36 38.79 38.03
C MET A 49 9.64 38.14 37.50
N ASN A 50 10.61 38.96 37.11
CA ASN A 50 11.95 38.58 36.65
C ASN A 50 12.94 38.21 37.78
N HIS A 51 12.43 37.83 38.95
CA HIS A 51 13.25 37.52 40.11
C HIS A 51 13.41 36.00 40.26
N ILE A 52 14.58 35.54 40.67
CA ILE A 52 14.86 34.16 41.07
C ILE A 52 15.35 34.16 42.51
N SER A 53 14.80 33.28 43.33
CA SER A 53 15.25 33.09 44.72
C SER A 53 16.34 32.02 44.76
N LEU A 54 17.44 32.25 45.47
CA LEU A 54 18.51 31.27 45.59
C LEU A 54 19.22 31.34 46.95
N HIS A 55 20.05 30.35 47.24
CA HIS A 55 20.90 30.37 48.42
C HIS A 55 22.13 31.26 48.18
N GLU A 56 22.59 32.01 49.19
CA GLU A 56 23.70 32.98 49.03
C GLU A 56 25.01 32.35 48.51
N GLU A 57 25.23 31.06 48.81
CA GLU A 57 26.38 30.27 48.35
C GLU A 57 26.33 29.90 46.86
N ASP A 58 25.18 30.10 46.19
CA ASP A 58 24.98 29.83 44.76
C ASP A 58 25.19 31.09 43.89
N ALA A 59 25.98 32.06 44.37
CA ALA A 59 26.25 33.33 43.68
C ALA A 59 26.86 33.17 42.27
N GLU A 60 27.51 32.04 41.98
CA GLU A 60 28.07 31.72 40.65
C GLU A 60 27.00 31.67 39.54
N ILE A 61 25.73 31.46 39.89
CA ILE A 61 24.58 31.51 38.97
C ILE A 61 24.52 32.84 38.21
N VAL A 62 24.90 33.96 38.83
CA VAL A 62 24.92 35.28 38.17
C VAL A 62 25.89 35.28 37.00
N GLY A 63 27.06 34.65 37.16
CA GLY A 63 28.02 34.47 36.08
C GLY A 63 27.47 33.58 34.96
N HIS A 64 26.77 32.49 35.31
CA HIS A 64 26.13 31.62 34.33
C HIS A 64 25.02 32.31 33.53
N LEU A 65 24.21 33.15 34.19
CA LEU A 65 23.17 33.94 33.54
C LEU A 65 23.77 34.97 32.57
N ARG A 66 24.82 35.68 32.98
CA ARG A 66 25.55 36.62 32.10
C ARG A 66 26.17 35.92 30.89
N ALA A 67 26.73 34.72 31.07
CA ALA A 67 27.25 33.91 29.98
C ALA A 67 26.15 33.44 28.99
N CYS A 68 24.90 33.39 29.43
CA CYS A 68 23.73 33.13 28.58
C CYS A 68 23.16 34.39 27.90
N GLY A 69 23.82 35.55 28.04
CA GLY A 69 23.45 36.79 27.36
C GLY A 69 22.32 37.58 28.01
N VAL A 70 22.04 37.35 29.30
CA VAL A 70 21.09 38.17 30.07
C VAL A 70 21.82 38.97 31.14
N GLU A 71 21.33 40.16 31.45
CA GLU A 71 21.84 40.91 32.60
C GLU A 71 21.30 40.28 33.89
N ALA A 72 22.13 40.20 34.92
CA ALA A 72 21.74 39.62 36.20
C ALA A 72 22.37 40.41 37.35
N GLU A 73 21.54 40.81 38.30
CA GLU A 73 21.92 41.57 39.49
C GLU A 73 21.60 40.76 40.75
N PHE A 74 22.63 40.51 41.56
CA PHE A 74 22.48 39.85 42.86
C PHE A 74 22.04 40.86 43.91
N ARG A 75 20.93 40.60 44.59
CA ARG A 75 20.38 41.46 45.63
C ARG A 75 20.16 40.68 46.92
N LEU A 76 20.63 41.24 48.03
CA LEU A 76 20.38 40.74 49.37
C LEU A 76 19.23 41.56 49.99
N PRO A 77 18.01 41.00 50.10
CA PRO A 77 16.90 41.75 50.68
C PRO A 77 17.16 42.05 52.16
N HIS A 78 16.85 43.27 52.59
CA HIS A 78 16.99 43.70 53.98
C HIS A 78 16.07 42.91 54.93
N TRP A 79 14.96 42.37 54.42
CA TRP A 79 13.96 41.60 55.17
C TRP A 79 14.21 40.09 55.22
N ARG A 80 15.33 39.59 54.69
CA ARG A 80 15.58 38.15 54.53
C ARG A 80 15.63 37.41 55.88
N LYS A 81 15.07 36.19 55.92
CA LYS A 81 15.32 35.21 56.99
C LYS A 81 16.30 34.16 56.48
N GLY A 82 17.44 34.00 57.15
CA GLY A 82 18.48 33.05 56.76
C GLY A 82 19.30 33.50 55.54
N ARG A 83 19.93 32.53 54.86
CA ARG A 83 20.90 32.70 53.77
C ARG A 83 20.25 32.80 52.38
N LEU A 84 19.15 33.57 52.26
CA LEU A 84 18.40 33.75 51.01
C LEU A 84 18.88 34.99 50.25
N ALA A 85 19.11 34.86 48.95
CA ALA A 85 19.39 35.95 48.03
C ALA A 85 18.41 35.95 46.84
N ASN A 86 18.22 37.12 46.23
CA ASN A 86 17.42 37.27 45.02
C ASN A 86 18.32 37.67 43.85
N VAL A 87 18.14 37.06 42.69
CA VAL A 87 18.73 37.53 41.44
C VAL A 87 17.64 38.13 40.56
N VAL A 88 17.88 39.35 40.09
CA VAL A 88 16.99 40.06 39.17
C VAL A 88 17.57 39.94 37.76
N ILE A 89 16.82 39.33 36.84
CA ILE A 89 17.22 39.16 35.44
C ILE A 89 16.73 40.35 34.60
N ASP A 90 17.59 40.94 33.79
CA ASP A 90 17.33 42.17 33.03
C ASP A 90 16.63 43.22 33.91
N PRO A 91 17.33 43.76 34.94
CA PRO A 91 16.77 44.81 35.78
C PRO A 91 16.32 45.98 34.90
N THR A 92 15.16 46.55 35.21
CA THR A 92 14.50 47.56 34.38
C THR A 92 15.42 48.75 34.09
N PHE A 93 15.58 49.12 32.82
CA PHE A 93 16.24 50.37 32.43
C PHE A 93 15.49 51.57 33.03
N ARG A 94 16.18 52.46 33.75
CA ARG A 94 15.69 53.83 33.94
C ARG A 94 15.98 54.59 32.65
N MET A 95 14.97 54.88 31.85
CA MET A 95 15.12 55.91 30.82
C MET A 95 15.02 57.29 31.48
N ARG A 96 16.07 58.09 31.36
CA ARG A 96 16.07 59.52 31.71
C ARG A 96 15.99 60.34 30.43
N ARG A 97 15.16 61.38 30.42
CA ARG A 97 15.22 62.44 29.41
C ARG A 97 16.46 63.33 29.66
N GLU A 98 16.88 64.09 28.64
CA GLU A 98 17.97 65.09 28.75
C GLU A 98 17.69 66.16 29.82
N ASP A 99 16.42 66.37 30.19
CA ASP A 99 15.97 67.29 31.25
C ASP A 99 15.99 66.69 32.68
N GLY A 100 16.43 65.43 32.83
CA GLY A 100 16.52 64.76 34.13
C GLY A 100 15.20 64.20 34.69
N ALA A 101 14.07 64.36 33.99
CA ALA A 101 12.78 63.80 34.43
C ALA A 101 12.69 62.27 34.18
N SER A 102 12.15 61.55 35.16
CA SER A 102 11.88 60.11 35.09
C SER A 102 10.59 59.84 34.32
N LEU A 103 10.63 59.04 33.24
CA LEU A 103 9.43 58.55 32.55
C LEU A 103 8.69 57.57 33.46
N ALA A 104 7.54 57.98 34.01
CA ALA A 104 6.80 57.23 35.02
C ALA A 104 6.10 55.95 34.53
N ASP A 105 5.92 55.74 33.21
CA ASP A 105 4.95 54.73 32.72
C ASP A 105 5.49 53.64 31.77
N CYS A 106 6.81 53.50 31.57
CA CYS A 106 7.38 52.46 30.71
C CYS A 106 8.43 51.58 31.41
N PHE A 107 8.09 51.00 32.55
CA PHE A 107 8.90 49.97 33.22
C PHE A 107 8.59 48.59 32.65
N ARG A 108 9.33 48.10 31.65
CA ARG A 108 9.21 46.70 31.19
C ARG A 108 10.58 46.05 31.07
N SER A 109 10.88 45.12 31.95
CA SER A 109 12.04 44.24 31.82
C SER A 109 11.92 43.45 30.51
N ARG A 110 13.01 43.41 29.73
CA ARG A 110 13.07 42.64 28.48
C ARG A 110 12.75 41.17 28.74
N PHE A 111 13.23 40.64 29.87
CA PHE A 111 12.94 39.29 30.32
C PHE A 111 11.45 39.04 30.58
N VAL A 112 10.75 39.92 31.30
CA VAL A 112 9.29 39.77 31.53
C VAL A 112 8.51 39.79 30.21
N THR A 113 8.90 40.64 29.26
CA THR A 113 8.28 40.66 27.92
C THR A 113 8.45 39.32 27.21
N ARG A 114 9.65 38.73 27.25
CA ARG A 114 9.93 37.40 26.67
C ARG A 114 9.17 36.28 27.38
N LEU A 115 9.03 36.33 28.71
CA LEU A 115 8.22 35.37 29.47
C LEU A 115 6.73 35.41 29.06
N ARG A 116 6.18 36.61 28.80
CA ARG A 116 4.82 36.74 28.27
C ARG A 116 4.67 36.20 26.86
N GLN A 117 5.67 36.42 25.99
CA GLN A 117 5.67 35.85 24.64
C GLN A 117 5.68 34.32 24.65
N LEU A 118 6.30 33.71 25.67
CA LEU A 118 6.34 32.27 25.88
C LEU A 118 5.11 31.73 26.64
N ASP A 119 4.18 32.59 27.07
CA ASP A 119 3.01 32.24 27.88
C ASP A 119 3.34 31.50 29.20
N VAL A 120 4.51 31.77 29.78
CA VAL A 120 4.95 31.10 31.02
C VAL A 120 4.72 31.93 32.28
N LEU A 121 4.36 33.20 32.14
CA LEU A 121 4.06 34.11 33.25
C LEU A 121 2.70 33.75 33.87
N ASP A 122 2.66 33.55 35.18
CA ASP A 122 1.52 33.01 35.94
C ASP A 122 1.03 31.62 35.48
N ASN A 123 1.77 30.99 34.56
CA ASN A 123 1.46 29.70 33.95
C ASN A 123 2.77 28.92 33.71
N LYS A 124 3.50 28.62 34.78
CA LYS A 124 4.82 27.98 34.66
C LYS A 124 4.71 26.61 33.99
N HIS A 125 5.20 26.52 32.76
CA HIS A 125 5.30 25.27 32.02
C HIS A 125 6.51 25.31 31.10
N VAL A 126 6.92 24.15 30.58
CA VAL A 126 7.98 24.08 29.56
C VAL A 126 7.34 24.17 28.17
N PRO A 127 7.62 25.21 27.35
CA PRO A 127 7.01 25.33 26.04
C PRO A 127 7.49 24.24 25.07
N LEU A 128 6.63 23.86 24.12
CA LEU A 128 6.88 22.75 23.20
C LEU A 128 8.16 22.94 22.36
N ALA A 129 8.49 24.18 21.97
CA ALA A 129 9.71 24.50 21.24
C ALA A 129 10.97 24.07 22.01
N TYR A 130 10.98 24.22 23.34
CA TYR A 130 12.08 23.76 24.19
C TYR A 130 12.05 22.23 24.38
N MET A 131 10.87 21.62 24.45
CA MET A 131 10.71 20.17 24.53
C MET A 131 11.18 19.43 23.26
N ARG A 132 11.13 20.11 22.10
CA ARG A 132 11.53 19.60 20.78
C ARG A 132 12.83 20.21 20.24
N ALA A 133 13.56 20.91 21.12
CA ALA A 133 14.84 21.50 20.80
C ALA A 133 15.95 20.45 20.68
N SER A 134 17.11 20.85 20.17
CA SER A 134 18.25 19.96 20.05
C SER A 134 18.66 19.36 21.39
N ARG A 135 19.42 18.25 21.33
CA ARG A 135 19.95 17.58 22.52
C ARG A 135 20.60 18.57 23.49
N TRP A 136 21.43 19.48 22.96
CA TRP A 136 22.14 20.46 23.78
C TRP A 136 21.20 21.48 24.41
N GLN A 137 20.25 22.03 23.65
CA GLN A 137 19.28 23.00 24.16
C GLN A 137 18.39 22.38 25.26
N ARG A 138 17.97 21.13 25.10
CA ARG A 138 17.21 20.39 26.12
C ARG A 138 18.03 20.11 27.38
N LEU A 139 19.30 19.75 27.22
CA LEU A 139 20.21 19.54 28.35
C LEU A 139 20.45 20.83 29.13
N GLU A 140 20.57 21.97 28.45
CA GLU A 140 20.70 23.28 29.09
C GLU A 140 19.46 23.68 29.90
N LEU A 141 18.27 23.38 29.39
CA LEU A 141 17.02 23.56 30.12
C LEU A 141 16.98 22.72 31.40
N VAL A 142 17.37 21.45 31.29
CA VAL A 142 17.50 20.53 32.43
C VAL A 142 18.51 21.06 33.45
N ARG A 143 19.66 21.60 33.01
CA ARG A 143 20.65 22.21 33.91
C ARG A 143 20.09 23.38 34.70
N GLY A 144 19.29 24.24 34.07
CA GLY A 144 18.62 25.35 34.77
C GLY A 144 17.64 24.86 35.83
N LEU A 145 16.80 23.89 35.49
CA LEU A 145 15.88 23.25 36.44
C LEU A 145 16.61 22.53 37.58
N MET A 146 17.79 21.99 37.31
CA MET A 146 18.60 21.27 38.31
C MET A 146 19.40 22.19 39.23
N ASP A 147 19.84 23.34 38.73
CA ASP A 147 20.55 24.32 39.56
C ASP A 147 19.61 25.02 40.55
N SER A 148 18.31 25.14 40.22
CA SER A 148 17.24 25.57 41.13
C SER A 148 16.79 24.41 42.06
N ASP A 149 15.78 23.65 41.65
CA ASP A 149 15.09 22.62 42.45
C ASP A 149 15.78 21.23 42.44
N GLY A 150 16.96 21.14 41.84
CA GLY A 150 17.71 19.88 41.71
C GLY A 150 18.82 19.72 42.74
N THR A 151 19.13 18.46 43.04
CA THR A 151 20.25 18.06 43.89
C THR A 151 20.89 16.77 43.39
N ILE A 152 22.11 16.50 43.87
CA ILE A 152 22.78 15.21 43.75
C ILE A 152 22.85 14.57 45.13
N THR A 153 22.55 13.27 45.22
CA THR A 153 22.62 12.54 46.48
C THR A 153 24.04 12.62 47.09
N PRO A 154 24.18 12.59 48.43
CA PRO A 154 25.49 12.71 49.08
C PRO A 154 26.51 11.67 48.61
N ASP A 155 26.06 10.49 48.17
CA ASP A 155 26.90 9.43 47.63
C ASP A 155 27.27 9.61 46.14
N GLY A 156 26.82 10.71 45.50
CA GLY A 156 27.10 11.05 44.11
C GLY A 156 26.41 10.17 43.08
N LYS A 157 25.49 9.27 43.48
CA LYS A 157 24.94 8.23 42.59
C LYS A 157 23.68 8.64 41.83
N ARG A 158 22.89 9.60 42.34
CA ARG A 158 21.60 9.96 41.75
C ARG A 158 21.38 11.46 41.76
N CYS A 159 20.94 11.97 40.62
CA CYS A 159 20.35 13.30 40.50
C CYS A 159 18.89 13.21 40.93
N GLU A 160 18.42 14.18 41.72
CA GLU A 160 17.05 14.29 42.17
C GLU A 160 16.52 15.69 41.89
N PHE A 161 15.34 15.78 41.27
CA PHE A 161 14.58 17.03 41.07
C PHE A 161 13.29 16.92 41.85
N SER A 162 12.96 17.90 42.69
CA SER A 162 11.74 17.87 43.52
C SER A 162 10.91 19.12 43.32
N ASN A 163 9.65 18.98 42.94
CA ASN A 163 8.77 20.13 42.73
C ASN A 163 7.30 19.76 43.08
N ALA A 164 6.52 20.76 43.49
CA ALA A 164 5.10 20.62 43.80
C ALA A 164 4.20 20.82 42.56
N ASP A 165 4.72 21.38 41.48
CA ASP A 165 4.02 21.49 40.21
C ASP A 165 4.14 20.18 39.42
N ARG A 166 3.00 19.50 39.23
CA ARG A 166 2.95 18.24 38.48
C ARG A 166 3.29 18.43 37.00
N GLY A 167 2.93 19.56 36.40
CA GLY A 167 3.21 19.87 34.99
C GLY A 167 4.70 19.98 34.73
N LEU A 168 5.44 20.70 35.58
CA LEU A 168 6.89 20.80 35.49
C LEU A 168 7.59 19.45 35.74
N VAL A 169 7.07 18.64 36.67
CA VAL A 169 7.58 17.29 36.93
C VAL A 169 7.41 16.38 35.70
N ASP A 170 6.24 16.41 35.05
CA ASP A 170 5.99 15.63 33.85
C ASP A 170 6.85 16.10 32.67
N ALA A 171 7.05 17.42 32.52
CA ALA A 171 7.96 17.99 31.53
C ALA A 171 9.42 17.56 31.77
N MET A 172 9.90 17.61 33.01
CA MET A 172 11.24 17.14 33.39
C MET A 172 11.43 15.66 33.05
N VAL A 173 10.43 14.83 33.32
CA VAL A 173 10.47 13.40 32.99
C VAL A 173 10.57 13.16 31.48
N ASP A 174 9.83 13.93 30.68
CA ASP A 174 9.83 13.81 29.23
C ASP A 174 11.15 14.31 28.61
N LEU A 175 11.70 15.45 29.09
CA LEU A 175 13.04 15.93 28.74
C LEU A 175 14.10 14.87 29.00
N LEU A 176 14.12 14.32 30.22
CA LEU A 176 15.09 13.29 30.62
C LEU A 176 14.97 12.03 29.74
N ARG A 177 13.74 11.57 29.44
CA ARG A 177 13.53 10.41 28.57
C ARG A 177 14.01 10.68 27.14
N GLY A 178 13.71 11.84 26.58
CA GLY A 178 14.20 12.22 25.26
C GLY A 178 15.72 12.45 25.21
N LEU A 179 16.38 12.65 26.36
CA LEU A 179 17.84 12.69 26.50
C LEU A 179 18.43 11.29 26.77
N GLY A 180 17.62 10.23 26.72
CA GLY A 180 18.05 8.83 26.93
C GLY A 180 18.18 8.41 28.40
N TYR A 181 17.76 9.26 29.35
CA TYR A 181 17.78 8.95 30.77
C TYR A 181 16.55 8.16 31.22
N LYS A 182 16.72 7.42 32.33
CA LYS A 182 15.67 6.60 32.95
C LYS A 182 15.23 7.19 34.30
N PRO A 183 14.32 8.17 34.31
CA PRO A 183 13.79 8.75 35.54
C PRO A 183 12.81 7.82 36.26
N ALA A 184 12.90 7.81 37.59
CA ALA A 184 11.93 7.25 38.52
C ALA A 184 11.21 8.37 39.26
N ILE A 185 9.89 8.28 39.38
CA ILE A 185 9.05 9.30 40.04
C ILE A 185 8.61 8.76 41.39
N TYR A 186 8.75 9.57 42.43
CA TYR A 186 8.26 9.33 43.77
C TYR A 186 7.26 10.42 44.14
N HIS A 187 6.18 10.04 44.82
CA HIS A 187 5.19 10.96 45.35
C HIS A 187 5.29 10.97 46.88
N GLY A 188 5.24 12.16 47.48
CA GLY A 188 5.32 12.33 48.93
C GLY A 188 4.52 13.53 49.40
N ARG A 189 4.32 13.59 50.72
CA ARG A 189 3.70 14.72 51.41
C ARG A 189 4.78 15.51 52.14
N SER A 190 4.79 16.82 51.93
CA SER A 190 5.72 17.71 52.61
C SER A 190 5.43 17.72 54.11
N ARG A 191 6.50 17.67 54.93
CA ARG A 191 6.36 17.85 56.39
C ARG A 191 6.15 19.32 56.78
N ARG A 192 6.20 20.24 55.82
CA ARG A 192 6.05 21.69 56.03
C ARG A 192 4.58 22.04 56.24
N LYS A 193 4.29 22.69 57.37
CA LYS A 193 2.96 23.27 57.66
C LYS A 193 2.77 24.50 56.76
N VAL A 194 1.65 24.56 56.04
CA VAL A 194 1.23 25.74 55.26
C VAL A 194 0.18 26.47 56.07
N PHE A 195 0.41 27.75 56.36
CA PHE A 195 -0.56 28.58 57.07
C PHE A 195 -1.49 29.24 56.07
N GLY A 196 -2.80 29.03 56.22
CA GLY A 196 -3.82 29.72 55.43
C GLY A 196 -3.85 31.22 55.73
N ARG A 197 -4.55 31.99 54.89
CA ARG A 197 -4.79 33.44 55.12
C ARG A 197 -5.53 33.73 56.44
N ASP A 198 -6.15 32.73 57.03
CA ASP A 198 -6.86 32.72 58.31
C ASP A 198 -5.96 32.35 59.51
N GLY A 199 -4.66 32.15 59.31
CA GLY A 199 -3.70 31.78 60.35
C GLY A 199 -3.77 30.31 60.79
N ARG A 200 -4.65 29.49 60.19
CA ARG A 200 -4.77 28.06 60.52
C ARG A 200 -3.75 27.24 59.73
N ALA A 201 -3.13 26.26 60.40
CA ALA A 201 -2.19 25.35 59.76
C ALA A 201 -2.96 24.28 58.96
N THR A 202 -2.95 24.40 57.64
CA THR A 202 -3.45 23.38 56.71
C THR A 202 -2.34 22.39 56.35
N THR A 203 -2.70 21.10 56.26
CA THR A 203 -1.81 19.96 56.10
C THR A 203 -0.97 19.98 54.82
N SER A 204 0.26 19.49 54.95
CA SER A 204 1.24 19.01 53.95
C SER A 204 0.91 19.21 52.46
N ALA A 205 1.60 20.15 51.80
CA ALA A 205 1.62 20.23 50.33
C ALA A 205 2.20 18.92 49.73
N GLU A 206 1.54 18.39 48.70
CA GLU A 206 2.05 17.25 47.94
C GLU A 206 3.25 17.67 47.10
N TYR A 207 4.21 16.78 46.92
CA TYR A 207 5.35 17.01 46.05
C TYR A 207 5.76 15.73 45.32
N TRP A 208 6.39 15.91 44.17
CA TRP A 208 6.95 14.82 43.40
C TRP A 208 8.45 14.96 43.31
N ARG A 209 9.14 13.84 43.40
CA ARG A 209 10.59 13.75 43.25
C ARG A 209 10.92 12.84 42.08
N VAL A 210 11.65 13.37 41.12
CA VAL A 210 12.21 12.64 39.99
C VAL A 210 13.66 12.26 40.32
N SER A 211 14.03 11.00 40.19
CA SER A 211 15.38 10.50 40.48
C SER A 211 15.93 9.67 39.33
N TRP A 212 17.17 9.94 38.90
CA TRP A 212 17.87 9.19 37.85
C TRP A 212 19.38 9.19 38.11
N THR A 213 20.10 8.39 37.32
CA THR A 213 21.57 8.38 37.35
C THR A 213 22.08 9.07 36.09
N ALA A 214 22.92 10.08 36.30
CA ALA A 214 23.73 10.75 35.29
C ALA A 214 25.19 10.77 35.79
N TYR A 215 26.13 11.02 34.89
CA TYR A 215 27.56 10.94 35.18
C TYR A 215 28.28 12.26 34.89
N ALA A 216 29.46 12.44 35.45
CA ALA A 216 30.22 13.69 35.38
C ALA A 216 30.61 14.12 33.95
N GLU A 217 30.67 13.16 33.01
CA GLU A 217 30.98 13.38 31.59
C GLU A 217 29.88 14.15 30.85
N GLU A 218 28.64 14.06 31.32
CA GLU A 218 27.53 14.91 30.87
C GLU A 218 26.85 15.52 32.10
N PRO A 219 27.42 16.61 32.67
CA PRO A 219 26.97 17.12 33.96
C PRO A 219 25.55 17.70 33.87
N MET A 220 24.74 17.42 34.90
CA MET A 220 23.34 17.86 35.03
C MET A 220 23.19 19.24 35.69
N PHE A 221 24.30 19.86 36.08
CA PHE A 221 24.36 21.11 36.83
C PHE A 221 25.38 22.03 36.16
N ARG A 222 25.21 23.35 36.27
CA ARG A 222 26.33 24.29 36.05
C ARG A 222 27.03 24.62 37.37
N LEU A 223 26.30 24.61 38.49
CA LEU A 223 26.84 24.86 39.83
C LEU A 223 28.02 23.94 40.16
N SER A 224 29.19 24.52 40.43
CA SER A 224 30.46 23.84 40.66
C SER A 224 30.36 22.84 41.82
N ARG A 225 29.71 23.24 42.93
CA ARG A 225 29.53 22.38 44.11
C ARG A 225 28.69 21.12 43.84
N LYS A 226 27.69 21.22 42.94
CA LYS A 226 26.81 20.09 42.58
C LYS A 226 27.49 19.20 41.55
N ARG A 227 28.20 19.80 40.59
CA ARG A 227 29.02 19.08 39.59
C ARG A 227 30.13 18.26 40.22
N ALA A 228 30.87 18.82 41.17
CA ALA A 228 31.98 18.15 41.85
C ALA A 228 31.57 16.86 42.59
N ARG A 229 30.29 16.73 42.95
CA ARG A 229 29.73 15.53 43.61
C ARG A 229 29.27 14.46 42.61
N MET A 230 29.21 14.76 41.32
CA MET A 230 28.79 13.79 40.31
C MET A 230 29.88 12.75 40.09
N ARG A 231 29.48 11.50 39.99
CA ARG A 231 30.37 10.37 39.79
C ARG A 231 30.69 10.16 38.31
N SER A 232 31.92 9.79 37.97
CA SER A 232 32.32 9.39 36.61
C SER A 232 31.65 8.08 36.17
N ILE A 233 31.40 7.95 34.86
CA ILE A 233 30.85 6.75 34.23
C ILE A 233 31.71 5.51 34.46
N GLU A 234 33.03 5.65 34.52
CA GLU A 234 33.99 4.53 34.69
C GLU A 234 33.78 3.81 36.01
N SER A 235 33.62 4.60 37.07
CA SER A 235 33.29 4.05 38.38
C SER A 235 31.84 3.55 38.44
N GLY A 236 30.98 4.03 37.53
CA GLY A 236 29.55 3.77 37.41
C GLY A 236 29.12 2.34 37.09
N ARG A 237 27.81 2.19 36.81
CA ARG A 237 27.20 0.94 36.28
C ARG A 237 26.19 1.32 35.19
N PRO A 238 26.64 1.88 34.06
CA PRO A 238 25.77 2.50 33.06
C PRO A 238 24.73 1.53 32.47
N TRP A 239 25.05 0.25 32.36
CA TRP A 239 24.10 -0.78 31.91
C TRP A 239 22.84 -0.88 32.80
N LYS A 240 22.93 -0.53 34.11
CA LYS A 240 21.77 -0.52 35.01
C LYS A 240 20.87 0.68 34.78
N SER A 241 21.43 1.84 34.42
CA SER A 241 20.67 3.06 34.17
C SER A 241 20.07 3.08 32.76
N ARG A 242 20.72 2.43 31.79
CA ARG A 242 20.29 2.38 30.38
C ARG A 242 19.26 1.30 30.03
N ARG A 243 18.86 0.43 30.97
CA ARG A 243 17.88 -0.65 30.71
C ARG A 243 16.61 -0.53 31.55
N ARG A 244 15.44 -0.68 30.93
CA ARG A 244 14.13 -0.81 31.60
C ARG A 244 13.77 -2.27 31.71
N ARG A 245 13.40 -2.75 32.91
CA ARG A 245 13.03 -4.15 33.11
C ARG A 245 11.52 -4.34 33.03
N ILE A 246 11.09 -5.41 32.40
CA ILE A 246 9.68 -5.81 32.35
C ILE A 246 9.32 -6.42 33.71
N VAL A 247 8.31 -5.84 34.37
CA VAL A 247 7.93 -6.21 35.74
C VAL A 247 6.71 -7.13 35.80
N ALA A 248 5.82 -7.05 34.81
CA ALA A 248 4.65 -7.91 34.64
C ALA A 248 4.09 -7.70 33.23
N ILE A 249 3.46 -8.74 32.67
CA ILE A 249 2.56 -8.61 31.53
C ILE A 249 1.15 -8.84 32.07
N ARG A 250 0.24 -7.95 31.69
CA ARG A 250 -1.17 -8.00 32.11
C ARG A 250 -2.01 -8.27 30.87
N PRO A 251 -2.81 -9.34 30.84
CA PRO A 251 -3.80 -9.49 29.78
C PRO A 251 -4.78 -8.33 29.86
N VAL A 252 -5.05 -7.71 28.72
CA VAL A 252 -6.08 -6.67 28.57
C VAL A 252 -7.16 -7.20 27.64
N PRO A 253 -8.42 -6.73 27.76
CA PRO A 253 -9.45 -7.01 26.76
C PRO A 253 -8.93 -6.71 25.36
N SER A 254 -9.33 -7.54 24.38
CA SER A 254 -8.97 -7.28 23.00
C SER A 254 -9.54 -5.92 22.58
N VAL A 255 -8.66 -5.05 22.11
CA VAL A 255 -9.00 -3.73 21.57
C VAL A 255 -8.39 -3.62 20.18
N PRO A 256 -9.01 -2.89 19.25
CA PRO A 256 -8.36 -2.58 17.98
C PRO A 256 -6.97 -1.94 18.23
N VAL A 257 -5.95 -2.47 17.58
CA VAL A 257 -4.58 -1.95 17.63
C VAL A 257 -4.16 -1.44 16.26
N ARG A 258 -3.27 -0.46 16.23
CA ARG A 258 -2.63 0.02 15.01
C ARG A 258 -1.13 -0.22 15.08
N CYS A 259 -0.60 -0.68 13.96
CA CYS A 259 0.81 -0.99 13.80
C CYS A 259 1.35 -0.04 12.73
N ILE A 260 2.49 0.59 13.00
CA ILE A 260 3.20 1.42 12.03
C ILE A 260 4.52 0.71 11.69
N GLU A 261 5.13 1.08 10.56
CA GLU A 261 6.43 0.66 10.05
C GLU A 261 7.23 1.93 9.79
N VAL A 262 8.50 1.89 10.18
CA VAL A 262 9.44 2.98 9.98
C VAL A 262 10.61 2.47 9.14
N ASP A 263 11.18 3.36 8.35
CA ASP A 263 12.31 3.12 7.44
C ASP A 263 13.68 3.08 8.15
N SER A 264 13.70 3.16 9.48
CA SER A 264 14.92 3.07 10.26
C SER A 264 15.63 1.73 10.02
N PRO A 265 16.98 1.66 10.01
CA PRO A 265 17.70 0.42 9.75
C PRO A 265 17.37 -0.75 10.70
N SER A 266 16.87 -0.44 11.90
CA SER A 266 16.44 -1.42 12.89
C SER A 266 14.94 -1.72 12.86
N HIS A 267 14.16 -1.01 12.02
CA HIS A 267 12.69 -1.02 11.98
C HIS A 267 12.03 -0.75 13.35
N LEU A 268 12.78 -0.19 14.30
CA LEU A 268 12.29 0.20 15.62
C LEU A 268 11.84 1.65 15.61
N PHE A 269 10.76 1.93 16.35
CA PHE A 269 10.28 3.28 16.63
C PHE A 269 10.04 3.49 18.12
N LEU A 270 10.08 4.75 18.57
CA LEU A 270 9.86 5.11 19.97
C LEU A 270 8.37 5.38 20.19
N CYS A 271 7.75 4.63 21.11
CA CYS A 271 6.31 4.72 21.35
C CYS A 271 5.96 5.28 22.74
N GLY A 272 4.94 6.14 22.76
CA GLY A 272 4.33 6.74 23.95
C GLY A 272 5.25 7.68 24.73
N LYS A 273 4.73 8.22 25.85
CA LYS A 273 5.47 9.11 26.76
C LYS A 273 6.71 8.46 27.37
N GLY A 274 6.82 7.13 27.29
CA GLY A 274 7.94 6.36 27.83
C GLY A 274 9.17 6.34 26.92
N TRP A 275 9.02 6.78 25.66
CA TRP A 275 10.04 6.65 24.60
C TRP A 275 10.57 5.22 24.51
N ILE A 276 9.64 4.25 24.54
CA ILE A 276 9.99 2.83 24.55
C ILE A 276 10.26 2.39 23.11
N PRO A 277 11.47 1.87 22.79
CA PRO A 277 11.72 1.25 21.51
C PRO A 277 10.78 0.05 21.32
N THR A 278 10.06 0.03 20.19
CA THR A 278 9.14 -1.03 19.80
C THR A 278 9.21 -1.25 18.29
N HIS A 279 8.57 -2.30 17.77
CA HIS A 279 8.60 -2.73 16.37
C HIS A 279 7.18 -3.00 15.86
N ASN A 280 7.04 -3.16 14.55
CA ASN A 280 5.77 -3.40 13.86
C ASN A 280 5.22 -4.79 14.17
N THR A 281 3.94 -4.99 13.89
CA THR A 281 3.27 -6.28 14.12
C THR A 281 3.07 -7.00 12.80
N GLU A 282 3.70 -8.16 12.67
CA GLU A 282 3.50 -9.11 11.58
C GLU A 282 2.53 -10.21 12.02
N ALA A 283 1.30 -10.28 11.50
CA ALA A 283 0.26 -11.13 12.09
C ALA A 283 0.55 -12.64 11.98
N GLY A 284 0.95 -13.13 10.79
CA GLY A 284 1.22 -14.55 10.56
C GLY A 284 2.43 -15.07 11.34
N ASN A 285 3.54 -14.35 11.30
CA ASN A 285 4.77 -14.73 12.00
C ASN A 285 4.65 -14.55 13.52
N ASN A 286 3.93 -13.53 13.99
CA ASN A 286 3.62 -13.42 15.42
C ASN A 286 2.75 -14.57 15.90
N TRP A 287 1.84 -15.08 15.05
CA TRP A 287 1.08 -16.28 15.38
C TRP A 287 1.97 -17.54 15.46
N ILE A 288 2.93 -17.70 14.54
CA ILE A 288 3.96 -18.75 14.63
C ILE A 288 4.72 -18.65 15.95
N GLY A 289 5.24 -17.46 16.29
CA GLY A 289 5.95 -17.22 17.55
C GLY A 289 5.07 -17.51 18.77
N PHE A 290 3.80 -17.13 18.74
CA PHE A 290 2.83 -17.43 19.79
C PHE A 290 2.62 -18.95 19.96
N VAL A 291 2.50 -19.70 18.87
CA VAL A 291 2.38 -21.16 18.91
C VAL A 291 3.62 -21.77 19.55
N ILE A 292 4.83 -21.37 19.13
CA ILE A 292 6.09 -21.88 19.70
C ILE A 292 6.17 -21.59 21.20
N HIS A 293 5.76 -20.40 21.63
CA HIS A 293 5.95 -19.95 23.01
C HIS A 293 4.82 -20.37 23.97
N HIS A 294 3.57 -20.08 23.61
CA HIS A 294 2.43 -20.10 24.52
C HIS A 294 1.51 -21.31 24.35
N ALA A 295 1.43 -21.85 23.13
CA ALA A 295 0.50 -22.94 22.83
C ALA A 295 1.13 -24.00 21.91
N PRO A 296 2.28 -24.61 22.34
CA PRO A 296 3.06 -25.49 21.49
C PRO A 296 2.23 -26.65 20.97
N GLY A 297 2.44 -26.96 19.70
CA GLY A 297 1.78 -28.01 18.96
C GLY A 297 2.29 -28.06 17.53
N PRO A 298 1.92 -29.11 16.76
CA PRO A 298 2.32 -29.21 15.37
C PRO A 298 1.64 -28.11 14.54
N MET A 299 2.44 -27.37 13.79
CA MET A 299 2.02 -26.27 12.94
C MET A 299 2.53 -26.47 11.51
N LEU A 300 1.65 -26.22 10.54
CA LEU A 300 1.98 -26.20 9.12
C LEU A 300 1.86 -24.77 8.60
N ALA A 301 2.93 -24.24 8.00
CA ALA A 301 2.93 -22.95 7.32
C ALA A 301 3.20 -23.16 5.83
N VAL A 302 2.29 -22.68 4.98
CA VAL A 302 2.31 -22.92 3.54
C VAL A 302 2.48 -21.60 2.81
N GLN A 303 3.40 -21.61 1.84
CA GLN A 303 3.66 -20.52 0.90
C GLN A 303 3.31 -20.99 -0.52
N PRO A 304 3.19 -20.10 -1.53
CA PRO A 304 2.80 -20.53 -2.89
C PRO A 304 3.72 -21.58 -3.51
N THR A 305 5.04 -21.47 -3.26
CA THR A 305 6.04 -22.44 -3.71
C THR A 305 7.00 -22.85 -2.61
N VAL A 306 7.66 -24.01 -2.76
CA VAL A 306 8.70 -24.49 -1.84
C VAL A 306 9.87 -23.50 -1.76
N GLU A 307 10.23 -22.85 -2.87
CA GLU A 307 11.27 -21.82 -2.93
C GLU A 307 10.91 -20.59 -2.10
N LEU A 308 9.65 -20.15 -2.15
CA LEU A 308 9.15 -19.06 -1.32
C LEU A 308 9.11 -19.46 0.15
N ALA A 309 8.74 -20.69 0.48
CA ALA A 309 8.81 -21.20 1.85
C ALA A 309 10.24 -21.17 2.40
N LYS A 310 11.23 -21.62 1.61
CA LYS A 310 12.66 -21.56 1.99
C LYS A 310 13.14 -20.12 2.21
N ARG A 311 12.71 -19.19 1.34
CA ARG A 311 13.05 -17.76 1.46
C ARG A 311 12.44 -17.17 2.73
N ASN A 312 11.15 -17.42 2.96
CA ASN A 312 10.43 -16.93 4.13
C ASN A 312 11.05 -17.45 5.44
N SER A 313 11.45 -18.73 5.49
CA SER A 313 12.16 -19.26 6.66
C SER A 313 13.42 -18.47 6.96
N ARG A 314 14.29 -18.25 5.96
CA ARG A 314 15.59 -17.57 6.17
C ARG A 314 15.45 -16.09 6.49
N GLN A 315 14.51 -15.41 5.85
CA GLN A 315 14.41 -13.94 5.90
C GLN A 315 13.48 -13.45 7.00
N ARG A 316 12.56 -14.28 7.49
CA ARG A 316 11.56 -13.86 8.47
C ARG A 316 11.54 -14.76 9.71
N ILE A 317 11.41 -16.07 9.54
CA ILE A 317 11.23 -17.00 10.67
C ILE A 317 12.53 -17.19 11.47
N ASP A 318 13.67 -17.33 10.80
CA ASP A 318 14.98 -17.47 11.47
C ASP A 318 15.30 -16.20 12.28
N PRO A 319 15.22 -14.97 11.72
CA PRO A 319 15.34 -13.74 12.50
C PRO A 319 14.33 -13.64 13.65
N LEU A 320 13.05 -13.97 13.42
CA LEU A 320 12.03 -13.99 14.48
C LEU A 320 12.47 -14.85 15.68
N ILE A 321 13.02 -16.03 15.42
CA ILE A 321 13.49 -16.95 16.45
C ILE A 321 14.77 -16.41 17.09
N ASP A 322 15.76 -16.01 16.28
CA ASP A 322 17.08 -15.60 16.74
C ASP A 322 17.05 -14.31 17.57
N GLU A 323 16.22 -13.35 17.18
CA GLU A 323 16.06 -12.06 17.87
C GLU A 323 15.17 -12.16 19.10
N SER A 324 14.35 -13.21 19.23
CA SER A 324 13.47 -13.46 20.37
C SER A 324 14.07 -14.46 21.35
N PRO A 325 14.64 -14.04 22.51
CA PRO A 325 15.31 -14.94 23.43
C PRO A 325 14.44 -16.12 23.90
N GLU A 326 13.13 -15.89 24.09
CA GLU A 326 12.16 -16.89 24.50
C GLU A 326 11.91 -17.96 23.43
N LEU A 327 11.95 -17.59 22.15
CA LEU A 327 11.81 -18.53 21.03
C LEU A 327 13.12 -19.28 20.83
N ARG A 328 14.26 -18.57 20.83
CA ARG A 328 15.60 -19.15 20.70
C ARG A 328 15.91 -20.19 21.77
N GLU A 329 15.45 -20.00 23.01
CA GLU A 329 15.62 -20.98 24.09
C GLU A 329 14.78 -22.26 23.89
N ARG A 330 13.69 -22.19 23.12
CA ARG A 330 12.73 -23.29 22.94
C ARG A 330 12.96 -24.09 21.67
N VAL A 331 13.38 -23.42 20.60
CA VAL A 331 13.69 -24.06 19.32
C VAL A 331 15.02 -24.77 19.44
N LYS A 332 15.05 -26.06 19.09
CA LYS A 332 16.29 -26.86 19.18
C LYS A 332 17.36 -26.26 18.26
N PRO A 333 18.63 -26.17 18.67
CA PRO A 333 19.69 -25.65 17.82
C PRO A 333 19.90 -26.54 16.59
N ALA A 334 20.18 -25.93 15.43
CA ALA A 334 20.54 -26.67 14.22
C ALA A 334 21.92 -27.32 14.41
N ARG A 335 21.96 -28.62 14.71
CA ARG A 335 23.20 -29.41 14.80
C ARG A 335 23.35 -30.25 13.54
N SER A 336 24.58 -30.38 13.03
CA SER A 336 24.90 -31.09 11.78
C SER A 336 24.57 -32.58 11.77
N ARG A 337 24.23 -33.19 12.92
CA ARG A 337 23.93 -34.62 13.07
C ARG A 337 22.52 -34.93 13.58
N ASP A 338 21.68 -33.93 13.87
CA ASP A 338 20.30 -34.11 14.35
C ASP A 338 19.28 -33.57 13.32
N ALA A 339 18.37 -34.44 12.87
CA ALA A 339 17.40 -34.18 11.80
C ALA A 339 16.27 -33.19 12.16
N GLY A 340 16.23 -32.66 13.38
CA GLY A 340 15.05 -31.98 13.92
C GLY A 340 14.91 -30.49 13.60
N ASN A 341 15.99 -29.77 13.31
CA ASN A 341 15.92 -28.36 12.89
C ASN A 341 16.60 -28.18 11.53
N THR A 342 15.78 -27.95 10.51
CA THR A 342 16.19 -27.71 9.13
C THR A 342 15.65 -26.36 8.65
N MET A 343 15.93 -26.03 7.39
CA MET A 343 15.39 -24.82 6.77
C MET A 343 13.87 -24.82 6.62
N LEU A 344 13.23 -25.99 6.56
CA LEU A 344 11.79 -26.12 6.38
C LEU A 344 11.11 -26.76 7.59
N SER A 345 11.85 -27.00 8.68
CA SER A 345 11.33 -27.61 9.89
C SER A 345 11.99 -27.01 11.12
N LYS A 346 11.21 -26.49 12.07
CA LYS A 346 11.70 -26.01 13.38
C LYS A 346 11.07 -26.84 14.49
N GLU A 347 11.85 -27.71 15.13
CA GLU A 347 11.42 -28.45 16.31
C GLU A 347 11.55 -27.63 17.60
N PHE A 348 10.55 -27.75 18.47
CA PHE A 348 10.53 -27.13 19.80
C PHE A 348 9.82 -28.04 20.81
N ALA A 349 9.96 -27.75 22.10
CA ALA A 349 9.31 -28.53 23.14
C ALA A 349 7.78 -28.53 22.97
N GLY A 350 7.19 -29.71 22.71
CA GLY A 350 5.75 -29.89 22.54
C GLY A 350 5.21 -29.61 21.13
N GLY A 351 6.05 -29.37 20.13
CA GLY A 351 5.59 -29.16 18.76
C GLY A 351 6.68 -29.07 17.70
N ILE A 352 6.22 -28.89 16.46
CA ILE A 352 7.08 -28.74 15.28
C ILE A 352 6.41 -27.73 14.34
N LEU A 353 7.19 -26.84 13.77
CA LEU A 353 6.77 -25.97 12.67
C LEU A 353 7.30 -26.55 11.37
N ILE A 354 6.41 -26.99 10.50
CA ILE A 354 6.74 -27.47 9.16
C ILE A 354 6.37 -26.37 8.17
N MET A 355 7.30 -26.03 7.29
CA MET A 355 7.12 -25.03 6.22
C MET A 355 7.18 -25.73 4.87
N THR A 356 6.22 -25.47 3.99
CA THR A 356 6.19 -26.09 2.65
C THR A 356 5.56 -25.19 1.59
N GLY A 357 5.66 -25.61 0.33
CA GLY A 357 4.98 -24.98 -0.80
C GLY A 357 3.64 -25.64 -1.10
N ALA A 358 2.67 -24.83 -1.55
CA ALA A 358 1.38 -25.31 -2.05
C ALA A 358 1.51 -26.16 -3.33
N ASN A 359 2.65 -26.05 -4.02
CA ASN A 359 2.99 -26.86 -5.18
C ASN A 359 3.57 -28.25 -4.84
N SER A 360 3.65 -28.66 -3.57
CA SER A 360 4.19 -29.97 -3.17
C SER A 360 3.18 -30.78 -2.37
N ALA A 361 2.55 -31.77 -3.01
CA ALA A 361 1.54 -32.61 -2.37
C ALA A 361 2.12 -33.52 -1.28
N VAL A 362 3.38 -33.95 -1.45
CA VAL A 362 4.13 -34.67 -0.41
C VAL A 362 4.25 -33.82 0.85
N GLY A 363 4.63 -32.54 0.71
CA GLY A 363 4.75 -31.62 1.84
C GLY A 363 3.43 -31.35 2.56
N LEU A 364 2.31 -31.31 1.84
CA LEU A 364 0.96 -31.09 2.40
C LEU A 364 0.37 -32.33 3.07
N ARG A 365 0.90 -33.53 2.80
CA ARG A 365 0.43 -34.81 3.37
C ARG A 365 1.31 -35.37 4.49
N SER A 366 2.50 -34.81 4.67
CA SER A 366 3.55 -35.44 5.48
C SER A 366 3.22 -35.58 6.96
N THR A 367 2.49 -34.65 7.58
CA THR A 367 2.32 -34.66 9.05
C THR A 367 0.99 -34.03 9.51
N PRO A 368 0.32 -34.57 10.55
CA PRO A 368 -0.83 -33.92 11.19
C PRO A 368 -0.44 -32.56 11.78
N ALA A 369 -1.30 -31.55 11.61
CA ALA A 369 -1.05 -30.19 12.04
C ALA A 369 -2.25 -29.61 12.78
N ARG A 370 -2.04 -29.18 14.04
CA ARG A 370 -3.08 -28.53 14.85
C ARG A 370 -3.33 -27.10 14.37
N TYR A 371 -2.26 -26.40 13.98
CA TYR A 371 -2.31 -25.03 13.49
C TYR A 371 -1.91 -25.01 12.02
N ILE A 372 -2.69 -24.34 11.19
CA ILE A 372 -2.41 -24.24 9.75
C ILE A 372 -2.42 -22.77 9.36
N PHE A 373 -1.29 -22.28 8.85
CA PHE A 373 -1.15 -20.95 8.27
C PHE A 373 -0.96 -21.09 6.75
N LEU A 374 -1.92 -20.59 5.98
CA LEU A 374 -1.86 -20.57 4.51
C LEU A 374 -1.71 -19.12 4.06
N ASP A 375 -0.52 -18.79 3.60
CA ASP A 375 -0.20 -17.44 3.13
C ASP A 375 -0.23 -17.38 1.60
N GLU A 376 -0.71 -16.26 1.07
CA GLU A 376 -0.95 -16.02 -0.36
C GLU A 376 -1.75 -17.13 -1.08
N VAL A 377 -2.88 -17.54 -0.50
CA VAL A 377 -3.70 -18.66 -1.00
C VAL A 377 -4.24 -18.49 -2.42
N ASP A 378 -4.40 -17.26 -2.90
CA ASP A 378 -4.82 -17.01 -4.29
C ASP A 378 -3.70 -17.29 -5.30
N ALA A 379 -2.43 -17.26 -4.89
CA ALA A 379 -1.30 -17.60 -5.74
C ALA A 379 -1.05 -19.13 -5.81
N TYR A 380 -1.86 -19.95 -5.14
CA TYR A 380 -1.67 -21.40 -5.11
C TYR A 380 -2.06 -22.04 -6.45
N PRO A 381 -1.33 -23.07 -6.91
CA PRO A 381 -1.71 -23.80 -8.11
C PRO A 381 -3.11 -24.42 -7.95
N ALA A 382 -3.79 -24.68 -9.06
CA ALA A 382 -5.11 -25.33 -9.03
C ALA A 382 -5.06 -26.70 -8.35
N SER A 383 -3.95 -27.43 -8.52
CA SER A 383 -3.73 -28.74 -7.90
C SER A 383 -2.27 -28.87 -7.45
N ALA A 384 -2.03 -29.45 -6.27
CA ALA A 384 -0.70 -29.84 -5.82
C ALA A 384 -0.33 -31.20 -6.45
N ASP A 385 0.71 -31.24 -7.29
CA ASP A 385 1.19 -32.47 -7.98
C ASP A 385 0.05 -33.33 -8.58
N GLU A 386 -0.99 -32.69 -9.12
CA GLU A 386 -2.21 -33.33 -9.68
C GLU A 386 -3.14 -34.04 -8.68
N GLU A 387 -2.86 -33.98 -7.39
CA GLU A 387 -3.58 -34.74 -6.36
C GLU A 387 -4.80 -34.05 -5.75
N GLY A 388 -4.96 -32.74 -5.97
CA GLY A 388 -6.11 -31.99 -5.49
C GLY A 388 -5.76 -30.58 -5.00
N ASP A 389 -6.79 -29.88 -4.51
CA ASP A 389 -6.67 -28.51 -4.03
C ASP A 389 -5.71 -28.41 -2.83
N PRO A 390 -4.65 -27.57 -2.90
CA PRO A 390 -3.66 -27.48 -1.83
C PRO A 390 -4.23 -27.06 -0.47
N VAL A 391 -5.24 -26.18 -0.46
CA VAL A 391 -5.91 -25.72 0.78
C VAL A 391 -6.62 -26.88 1.45
N THR A 392 -7.44 -27.62 0.68
CA THR A 392 -8.16 -28.81 1.16
C THR A 392 -7.20 -29.89 1.69
N LEU A 393 -6.08 -30.13 0.98
CA LEU A 393 -5.05 -31.07 1.42
C LEU A 393 -4.40 -30.65 2.73
N ALA A 394 -4.10 -29.36 2.91
CA ALA A 394 -3.55 -28.84 4.16
C ALA A 394 -4.56 -28.97 5.30
N GLU A 395 -5.81 -28.52 5.10
CA GLU A 395 -6.85 -28.56 6.12
C GLU A 395 -7.16 -29.97 6.63
N ALA A 396 -7.09 -30.97 5.74
CA ALA A 396 -7.23 -32.37 6.10
C ALA A 396 -6.21 -32.84 7.16
N ARG A 397 -5.06 -32.16 7.31
CA ARG A 397 -4.06 -32.46 8.35
C ARG A 397 -4.50 -32.07 9.76
N SER A 398 -5.52 -31.22 9.87
CA SER A 398 -6.05 -30.76 11.15
C SER A 398 -7.23 -31.55 11.69
N LEU A 399 -7.78 -32.49 10.90
CA LEU A 399 -9.03 -33.20 11.23
C LEU A 399 -8.96 -33.95 12.58
N THR A 400 -7.81 -34.53 12.90
CA THR A 400 -7.59 -35.27 14.16
C THR A 400 -7.57 -34.39 15.41
N PHE A 401 -7.50 -33.06 15.26
CA PHE A 401 -7.45 -32.11 16.38
C PHE A 401 -8.82 -31.50 16.72
N ALA A 402 -9.88 -31.83 15.99
CA ALA A 402 -11.26 -31.39 16.21
C ALA A 402 -11.35 -29.89 16.59
N HIS A 403 -12.03 -29.53 17.69
CA HIS A 403 -12.21 -28.15 18.15
C HIS A 403 -10.93 -27.43 18.60
N ARG A 404 -9.79 -28.14 18.72
CA ARG A 404 -8.51 -27.56 19.15
C ARG A 404 -7.68 -27.01 17.99
N ARG A 405 -8.12 -27.20 16.75
CA ARG A 405 -7.43 -26.70 15.55
C ARG A 405 -7.66 -25.22 15.32
N LYS A 406 -6.74 -24.57 14.60
CA LYS A 406 -6.97 -23.23 14.06
C LYS A 406 -6.32 -23.13 12.68
N VAL A 407 -7.11 -22.67 11.71
CA VAL A 407 -6.67 -22.39 10.34
C VAL A 407 -6.70 -20.87 10.14
N PHE A 408 -5.67 -20.32 9.52
CA PHE A 408 -5.57 -18.92 9.17
C PHE A 408 -5.15 -18.80 7.70
N LEU A 409 -5.98 -18.13 6.90
CA LEU A 409 -5.75 -17.89 5.48
C LEU A 409 -5.58 -16.39 5.26
N VAL A 410 -4.58 -16.03 4.45
CA VAL A 410 -4.32 -14.65 4.05
C VAL A 410 -3.98 -14.63 2.56
N SER A 411 -4.53 -13.68 1.81
CA SER A 411 -4.07 -13.39 0.44
C SER A 411 -4.63 -12.07 -0.06
N THR A 412 -4.03 -11.56 -1.13
CA THR A 412 -4.65 -10.55 -1.99
C THR A 412 -5.59 -11.26 -2.98
N PRO A 413 -6.89 -10.92 -3.03
CA PRO A 413 -7.82 -11.59 -3.94
C PRO A 413 -7.48 -11.30 -5.41
N THR A 414 -7.85 -12.23 -6.28
CA THR A 414 -7.54 -12.19 -7.72
C THR A 414 -8.80 -11.99 -8.56
N ILE A 415 -9.21 -13.00 -9.32
CA ILE A 415 -10.35 -12.93 -10.23
C ILE A 415 -11.60 -13.42 -9.51
N ARG A 416 -12.71 -12.69 -9.65
CA ARG A 416 -14.00 -13.06 -9.04
C ARG A 416 -14.41 -14.47 -9.47
N GLY A 417 -14.84 -15.28 -8.52
CA GLY A 417 -15.25 -16.66 -8.75
C GLY A 417 -14.09 -17.66 -8.82
N LEU A 418 -12.86 -17.23 -9.13
CA LEU A 418 -11.65 -18.07 -9.04
C LEU A 418 -10.90 -17.89 -7.72
N SER A 419 -11.06 -16.72 -7.09
CA SER A 419 -10.33 -16.33 -5.92
C SER A 419 -10.67 -17.20 -4.72
N ARG A 420 -9.65 -17.85 -4.14
CA ARG A 420 -9.83 -18.72 -2.97
C ARG A 420 -10.19 -17.89 -1.74
N ILE A 421 -9.48 -16.78 -1.52
CA ILE A 421 -9.76 -15.92 -0.37
C ILE A 421 -11.14 -15.27 -0.47
N GLU A 422 -11.61 -14.95 -1.68
CA GLU A 422 -12.99 -14.46 -1.89
C GLU A 422 -14.01 -15.49 -1.42
N ARG A 423 -13.89 -16.74 -1.87
CA ARG A 423 -14.80 -17.82 -1.47
C ARG A 423 -14.87 -17.99 0.05
N GLU A 424 -13.71 -18.02 0.72
CA GLU A 424 -13.66 -18.16 2.17
C GLU A 424 -14.20 -16.90 2.89
N PHE A 425 -13.96 -15.71 2.34
CA PHE A 425 -14.51 -14.47 2.86
C PHE A 425 -16.04 -14.43 2.71
N GLU A 426 -16.59 -14.81 1.56
CA GLU A 426 -18.04 -14.87 1.31
C GLU A 426 -18.75 -15.85 2.25
N ALA A 427 -18.12 -16.97 2.60
CA ALA A 427 -18.65 -17.96 3.53
C ALA A 427 -18.64 -17.50 5.00
N SER A 428 -17.92 -16.42 5.33
CA SER A 428 -17.71 -15.90 6.68
C SER A 428 -18.70 -14.79 7.09
N ASP A 429 -18.48 -14.15 8.25
CA ASP A 429 -19.24 -12.99 8.73
C ASP A 429 -18.84 -11.64 8.07
N GLN A 430 -17.90 -11.69 7.12
CA GLN A 430 -17.51 -10.58 6.24
C GLN A 430 -17.21 -9.26 6.98
N ARG A 431 -16.31 -9.27 7.95
CA ARG A 431 -16.04 -8.07 8.75
C ARG A 431 -15.39 -6.97 7.92
N ARG A 432 -15.90 -5.75 8.11
CA ARG A 432 -15.36 -4.49 7.59
C ARG A 432 -14.94 -3.60 8.75
N TYR A 433 -13.94 -2.75 8.54
CA TYR A 433 -13.50 -1.79 9.54
C TYR A 433 -14.27 -0.47 9.37
N PHE A 434 -15.25 -0.24 10.24
CA PHE A 434 -16.06 0.98 10.21
C PHE A 434 -15.33 2.09 10.95
N VAL A 435 -15.37 3.31 10.42
CA VAL A 435 -14.76 4.51 10.99
C VAL A 435 -15.80 5.64 11.08
N PRO A 436 -15.79 6.48 12.13
CA PRO A 436 -16.74 7.58 12.25
C PRO A 436 -16.39 8.74 11.33
N CYS A 437 -17.40 9.37 10.74
CA CYS A 437 -17.22 10.65 10.05
C CYS A 437 -16.76 11.74 11.03
N PRO A 438 -15.74 12.56 10.73
CA PRO A 438 -15.31 13.66 11.60
C PRO A 438 -16.37 14.77 11.74
N HIS A 439 -17.34 14.84 10.84
CA HIS A 439 -18.37 15.89 10.78
C HIS A 439 -19.70 15.50 11.42
N CYS A 440 -20.14 14.24 11.27
CA CYS A 440 -21.44 13.77 11.77
C CYS A 440 -21.35 12.51 12.65
N ASP A 441 -20.15 12.00 12.93
CA ASP A 441 -19.87 10.77 13.69
C ASP A 441 -20.57 9.48 13.19
N ALA A 442 -21.27 9.53 12.04
CA ALA A 442 -21.85 8.34 11.42
C ALA A 442 -20.75 7.32 11.05
N MET A 443 -20.96 6.07 11.46
CA MET A 443 -20.02 4.97 11.25
C MET A 443 -20.18 4.40 9.85
N GLN A 444 -19.09 4.36 9.09
CA GLN A 444 -19.06 3.88 7.70
C GLN A 444 -17.76 3.14 7.43
N TRP A 445 -17.73 2.18 6.50
CA TRP A 445 -16.47 1.67 5.99
C TRP A 445 -16.12 2.38 4.69
N LEU A 446 -14.85 2.67 4.46
CA LEU A 446 -14.35 3.38 3.30
C LEU A 446 -14.55 2.58 2.01
N LYS A 447 -15.29 3.16 1.06
CA LYS A 447 -15.54 2.63 -0.29
C LYS A 447 -14.83 3.50 -1.32
N PHE A 448 -14.20 2.88 -2.31
CA PHE A 448 -13.44 3.63 -3.31
C PHE A 448 -14.30 4.64 -4.07
N ASP A 449 -15.56 4.31 -4.38
CA ASP A 449 -16.50 5.18 -5.09
C ASP A 449 -16.81 6.51 -4.37
N ARG A 450 -16.53 6.58 -3.06
CA ARG A 450 -16.69 7.79 -2.24
C ARG A 450 -15.42 8.66 -2.21
N LEU A 451 -14.29 8.16 -2.71
CA LEU A 451 -13.09 8.97 -2.92
C LEU A 451 -13.25 9.79 -4.20
N ARG A 452 -13.28 11.11 -4.08
CA ARG A 452 -13.50 12.05 -5.19
C ARG A 452 -12.32 12.99 -5.34
N TRP A 453 -12.00 13.32 -6.58
CA TRP A 453 -10.96 14.28 -6.94
C TRP A 453 -11.30 14.90 -8.30
N GLN A 454 -10.68 16.03 -8.60
CA GLN A 454 -10.79 16.67 -9.92
C GLN A 454 -9.95 15.91 -10.94
N THR A 455 -10.52 15.58 -12.10
CA THR A 455 -9.82 14.84 -13.17
C THR A 455 -8.49 15.48 -13.54
N GLY A 456 -7.41 14.70 -13.52
CA GLY A 456 -6.06 15.17 -13.82
C GLY A 456 -5.38 15.92 -12.67
N ARG A 457 -6.05 16.04 -11.52
CA ARG A 457 -5.54 16.67 -10.27
C ARG A 457 -5.74 15.74 -9.07
N PRO A 458 -5.05 14.59 -9.02
CA PRO A 458 -5.21 13.60 -7.96
C PRO A 458 -4.85 14.13 -6.55
N GLU A 459 -4.11 15.22 -6.44
CA GLU A 459 -3.82 15.93 -5.18
C GLU A 459 -5.06 16.53 -4.51
N THR A 460 -6.16 16.69 -5.25
CA THR A 460 -7.45 17.20 -4.72
C THR A 460 -8.32 16.09 -4.12
N ALA A 461 -7.76 14.90 -3.87
CA ALA A 461 -8.51 13.75 -3.40
C ALA A 461 -9.06 13.94 -1.97
N GLU A 462 -10.39 13.88 -1.86
CA GLU A 462 -11.16 13.94 -0.62
C GLU A 462 -12.16 12.78 -0.57
N TYR A 463 -12.46 12.30 0.64
CA TYR A 463 -13.43 11.22 0.82
C TYR A 463 -14.80 11.79 1.21
N LEU A 464 -15.87 11.47 0.48
CA LEU A 464 -17.22 11.93 0.80
C LEU A 464 -17.90 11.01 1.82
N CYS A 465 -18.40 11.58 2.91
CA CYS A 465 -19.12 10.81 3.94
C CYS A 465 -20.43 10.20 3.40
N GLU A 466 -20.72 8.95 3.76
CA GLU A 466 -22.00 8.30 3.40
C GLU A 466 -23.24 8.88 4.10
N GLY A 467 -23.09 9.48 5.29
CA GLY A 467 -24.21 9.98 6.08
C GLY A 467 -24.52 11.47 5.87
N CYS A 468 -23.50 12.33 5.77
CA CYS A 468 -23.68 13.79 5.65
C CYS A 468 -23.16 14.37 4.34
N GLU A 469 -22.61 13.54 3.44
CA GLU A 469 -22.06 13.92 2.12
C GLU A 469 -20.94 14.97 2.14
N ARG A 470 -20.49 15.42 3.31
CA ARG A 470 -19.39 16.38 3.43
C ARG A 470 -18.05 15.75 3.05
N PRO A 471 -17.15 16.51 2.40
CA PRO A 471 -15.80 16.06 2.12
C PRO A 471 -14.99 15.92 3.41
N ILE A 472 -14.26 14.82 3.49
CA ILE A 472 -13.34 14.48 4.55
C ILE A 472 -11.95 14.57 3.95
N ALA A 473 -11.15 15.51 4.47
CA ALA A 473 -9.75 15.62 4.13
C ALA A 473 -8.93 14.49 4.80
N GLU A 474 -7.85 14.09 4.12
CA GLU A 474 -7.00 12.96 4.50
C GLU A 474 -6.44 13.04 5.94
N HIS A 475 -6.14 14.24 6.45
CA HIS A 475 -5.61 14.42 7.80
C HIS A 475 -6.58 13.91 8.90
N HIS A 476 -7.88 13.76 8.59
CA HIS A 476 -8.85 13.18 9.52
C HIS A 476 -8.71 11.65 9.67
N LYS A 477 -8.00 10.95 8.78
CA LYS A 477 -7.80 9.49 8.86
C LYS A 477 -7.26 9.06 10.22
N THR A 478 -6.37 9.86 10.83
CA THR A 478 -5.82 9.56 12.17
C THR A 478 -6.90 9.54 13.25
N ARG A 479 -7.93 10.40 13.22
CA ARG A 479 -9.05 10.31 14.18
C ARG A 479 -10.00 9.17 13.81
N MET A 480 -10.30 9.03 12.52
CA MET A 480 -11.25 8.06 11.98
C MET A 480 -10.84 6.62 12.30
N LEU A 481 -9.59 6.25 12.00
CA LEU A 481 -9.07 4.90 12.21
C LEU A 481 -8.94 4.52 13.70
N GLU A 482 -9.11 5.47 14.63
CA GLU A 482 -8.73 5.35 16.07
C GLU A 482 -9.96 4.99 16.87
N ARG A 483 -11.06 5.55 16.39
CA ARG A 483 -12.43 5.30 16.80
C ARG A 483 -13.12 4.26 15.91
N GLY A 484 -12.37 3.62 15.03
CA GLY A 484 -12.90 2.62 14.13
C GLY A 484 -13.04 1.25 14.80
N GLU A 485 -13.98 0.44 14.33
CA GLU A 485 -14.25 -0.89 14.84
C GLU A 485 -14.62 -1.89 13.73
N TRP A 486 -14.25 -3.15 13.94
CA TRP A 486 -14.64 -4.24 13.05
C TRP A 486 -16.08 -4.63 13.31
N ARG A 487 -16.93 -4.58 12.28
CA ARG A 487 -18.31 -5.05 12.34
C ARG A 487 -18.54 -6.11 11.28
N ALA A 488 -19.25 -7.17 11.66
CA ALA A 488 -19.77 -8.16 10.72
C ALA A 488 -20.76 -7.49 9.77
N THR A 489 -20.67 -7.82 8.48
CA THR A 489 -21.59 -7.31 7.46
C THR A 489 -22.43 -8.41 6.82
N ALA A 490 -22.13 -9.67 7.15
CA ALA A 490 -22.91 -10.84 6.77
C ALA A 490 -23.04 -11.80 7.96
N THR A 491 -23.94 -12.77 7.83
CA THR A 491 -24.02 -13.92 8.73
C THR A 491 -23.20 -15.06 8.12
N ALA A 492 -22.25 -15.60 8.89
CA ALA A 492 -21.40 -16.69 8.41
C ALA A 492 -22.21 -17.97 8.20
N THR A 493 -21.86 -18.74 7.17
CA THR A 493 -22.41 -20.10 6.95
C THR A 493 -21.97 -21.05 8.06
N ASP A 494 -20.71 -20.92 8.49
CA ASP A 494 -20.15 -21.58 9.68
C ASP A 494 -19.90 -20.53 10.77
N PRO A 495 -20.55 -20.61 11.94
CA PRO A 495 -20.33 -19.69 13.07
C PRO A 495 -18.88 -19.58 13.56
N LEU A 496 -18.03 -20.57 13.25
CA LEU A 496 -16.62 -20.58 13.63
C LEU A 496 -15.70 -19.86 12.62
N THR A 497 -16.24 -19.49 11.45
CA THR A 497 -15.50 -18.85 10.37
C THR A 497 -15.70 -17.34 10.42
N VAL A 498 -14.59 -16.62 10.62
CA VAL A 498 -14.57 -15.16 10.73
C VAL A 498 -13.66 -14.60 9.64
N GLY A 499 -14.19 -13.70 8.82
CA GLY A 499 -13.48 -13.12 7.69
C GLY A 499 -13.27 -11.63 7.85
N TYR A 500 -12.16 -11.14 7.32
CA TYR A 500 -11.77 -9.73 7.39
C TYR A 500 -11.33 -9.28 6.00
N HIS A 501 -11.65 -8.04 5.65
CA HIS A 501 -10.99 -7.40 4.52
C HIS A 501 -10.76 -5.93 4.77
N LEU A 502 -9.62 -5.46 4.29
CA LEU A 502 -9.14 -4.10 4.45
C LEU A 502 -8.51 -3.64 3.14
N SER A 503 -8.95 -2.50 2.64
CA SER A 503 -8.36 -1.85 1.46
C SER A 503 -7.26 -0.88 1.87
N ALA A 504 -6.44 -0.45 0.91
CA ALA A 504 -5.42 0.57 1.14
C ALA A 504 -6.00 1.97 1.39
N LEU A 505 -7.32 2.19 1.26
CA LEU A 505 -7.97 3.45 1.67
C LEU A 505 -7.77 3.74 3.16
N TYR A 506 -7.57 2.70 3.97
CA TYR A 506 -7.29 2.78 5.40
C TYR A 506 -5.81 3.00 5.72
N SER A 507 -4.94 3.14 4.70
CA SER A 507 -3.52 3.37 4.90
C SER A 507 -3.32 4.63 5.77
N PRO A 508 -2.56 4.52 6.88
CA PRO A 508 -2.30 5.65 7.77
C PRO A 508 -1.68 6.85 7.05
N VAL A 509 -1.87 8.03 7.62
CA VAL A 509 -1.22 9.25 7.12
C VAL A 509 0.30 9.05 7.14
N GLY A 510 0.95 9.38 6.01
CA GLY A 510 2.40 9.19 5.81
C GLY A 510 2.78 7.94 5.00
N TRP A 511 1.83 7.03 4.74
CA TRP A 511 2.06 5.82 3.92
C TRP A 511 1.55 6.02 2.48
N LEU A 512 0.48 5.32 2.10
CA LEU A 512 -0.16 5.47 0.81
C LEU A 512 -1.32 6.46 0.93
N SER A 513 -1.11 7.67 0.40
CA SER A 513 -2.11 8.73 0.49
C SER A 513 -3.30 8.50 -0.44
N TRP A 514 -4.44 9.12 -0.13
CA TRP A 514 -5.60 9.11 -1.03
C TRP A 514 -5.27 9.74 -2.38
N ALA A 515 -4.43 10.78 -2.39
CA ALA A 515 -3.92 11.36 -3.63
C ALA A 515 -3.08 10.37 -4.46
N ARG A 516 -2.26 9.53 -3.82
CA ARG A 516 -1.49 8.48 -4.52
C ARG A 516 -2.40 7.36 -5.04
N ILE A 517 -3.46 7.02 -4.29
CA ILE A 517 -4.48 6.05 -4.74
C ILE A 517 -5.23 6.60 -5.96
N ALA A 518 -5.67 7.86 -5.92
CA ALA A 518 -6.30 8.53 -7.06
C ALA A 518 -5.39 8.54 -8.29
N ARG A 519 -4.10 8.88 -8.11
CA ARG A 519 -3.10 8.84 -9.19
C ARG A 519 -2.90 7.44 -9.76
N ALA A 520 -2.83 6.42 -8.91
CA ALA A 520 -2.69 5.03 -9.35
C ALA A 520 -3.92 4.57 -10.16
N HIS A 521 -5.12 4.97 -9.74
CA HIS A 521 -6.35 4.71 -10.49
C HIS A 521 -6.38 5.44 -11.83
N GLU A 522 -5.99 6.73 -11.88
CA GLU A 522 -5.91 7.47 -13.15
C GLU A 522 -4.88 6.87 -14.11
N ALA A 523 -3.72 6.46 -13.61
CA ALA A 523 -2.70 5.78 -14.42
C ALA A 523 -3.16 4.40 -14.92
N ALA A 524 -4.04 3.73 -14.17
CA ALA A 524 -4.62 2.46 -14.56
C ALA A 524 -5.77 2.61 -15.58
N ARG A 525 -6.37 3.81 -15.72
CA ARG A 525 -7.44 4.04 -16.70
C ARG A 525 -6.91 3.83 -18.12
N GLY A 526 -7.64 3.03 -18.90
CA GLY A 526 -7.28 2.69 -20.28
C GLY A 526 -6.53 1.37 -20.44
N SER A 527 -6.14 0.70 -19.33
CA SER A 527 -5.58 -0.65 -19.36
C SER A 527 -6.30 -1.55 -18.37
N ASP A 528 -6.99 -2.58 -18.88
CA ASP A 528 -7.69 -3.56 -18.04
C ASP A 528 -6.72 -4.31 -17.12
N GLU A 529 -5.50 -4.57 -17.58
CA GLU A 529 -4.46 -5.21 -16.78
C GLU A 529 -4.01 -4.33 -15.61
N ALA A 530 -3.79 -3.03 -15.86
CA ALA A 530 -3.42 -2.08 -14.82
C ALA A 530 -4.59 -1.85 -13.84
N MET A 531 -5.82 -1.82 -14.35
CA MET A 531 -7.02 -1.65 -13.53
C MET A 531 -7.29 -2.89 -12.66
N ARG A 532 -7.05 -4.10 -13.19
CA ARG A 532 -7.04 -5.34 -12.42
C ARG A 532 -6.02 -5.28 -11.30
N ALA A 533 -4.77 -4.92 -11.60
CA ALA A 533 -3.72 -4.79 -10.60
C ALA A 533 -4.10 -3.76 -9.51
N PHE A 534 -4.69 -2.62 -9.90
CA PHE A 534 -5.19 -1.61 -8.97
C PHE A 534 -6.28 -2.18 -8.05
N ARG A 535 -7.34 -2.78 -8.60
CA ARG A 535 -8.43 -3.35 -7.78
C ARG A 535 -7.94 -4.42 -6.81
N ASN A 536 -7.15 -5.38 -7.30
CA ASN A 536 -6.67 -6.48 -6.47
C ASN A 536 -5.75 -5.98 -5.36
N THR A 537 -4.72 -5.20 -5.70
CA THR A 537 -3.65 -4.86 -4.74
C THR A 537 -3.95 -3.64 -3.87
N ILE A 538 -4.69 -2.64 -4.38
CA ILE A 538 -4.98 -1.40 -3.65
C ILE A 538 -6.33 -1.52 -2.95
N LEU A 539 -7.35 -2.04 -3.62
CA LEU A 539 -8.69 -2.16 -3.01
C LEU A 539 -8.85 -3.44 -2.20
N GLY A 540 -8.05 -4.47 -2.47
CA GLY A 540 -8.26 -5.79 -1.86
C GLY A 540 -9.55 -6.44 -2.38
N GLU A 541 -10.01 -6.05 -3.57
CA GLU A 541 -11.26 -6.53 -4.16
C GLU A 541 -10.96 -7.45 -5.34
N THR A 542 -11.87 -8.39 -5.61
CA THR A 542 -11.76 -9.22 -6.81
C THR A 542 -12.02 -8.41 -8.08
N TRP A 543 -11.29 -8.79 -9.13
CA TRP A 543 -11.54 -8.29 -10.46
C TRP A 543 -12.65 -9.11 -11.10
N MET A 544 -13.75 -8.47 -11.46
CA MET A 544 -14.71 -9.06 -12.37
C MET A 544 -14.12 -9.00 -13.77
N GLU A 545 -13.82 -10.15 -14.35
CA GLU A 545 -13.68 -10.21 -15.79
C GLU A 545 -15.04 -9.89 -16.40
N THR A 546 -15.11 -8.75 -17.07
CA THR A 546 -16.32 -8.19 -17.67
C THR A 546 -16.91 -9.16 -18.69
N GLY A 547 -17.84 -10.01 -18.24
CA GLY A 547 -18.44 -11.05 -19.06
C GLY A 547 -19.94 -11.29 -18.87
N GLU A 548 -20.66 -10.44 -18.14
CA GLU A 548 -22.12 -10.37 -18.34
C GLU A 548 -22.40 -9.98 -19.80
N ALA A 549 -23.36 -10.64 -20.44
CA ALA A 549 -23.77 -10.27 -21.80
C ALA A 549 -24.36 -8.85 -21.78
N PRO A 550 -23.89 -7.91 -22.63
CA PRO A 550 -24.54 -6.62 -22.78
C PRO A 550 -26.02 -6.80 -23.17
N ASP A 551 -26.88 -5.92 -22.65
CA ASP A 551 -28.30 -5.94 -23.03
C ASP A 551 -28.47 -5.51 -24.49
N TRP A 552 -28.90 -6.45 -25.33
CA TRP A 552 -29.10 -6.25 -26.77
C TRP A 552 -30.13 -5.14 -27.07
N GLN A 553 -31.12 -4.91 -26.19
CA GLN A 553 -32.12 -3.85 -26.38
C GLN A 553 -31.46 -2.47 -26.32
N ARG A 554 -30.56 -2.26 -25.35
CA ARG A 554 -29.76 -1.02 -25.26
C ARG A 554 -28.86 -0.83 -26.46
N LEU A 555 -28.35 -1.91 -27.06
CA LEU A 555 -27.56 -1.82 -28.29
C LEU A 555 -28.42 -1.43 -29.49
N ALA A 556 -29.65 -1.95 -29.56
CA ALA A 556 -30.62 -1.63 -30.61
C ALA A 556 -30.96 -0.14 -30.65
N ASP A 557 -31.12 0.49 -29.49
CA ASP A 557 -31.40 1.93 -29.34
C ASP A 557 -30.19 2.81 -29.72
N ARG A 558 -28.99 2.24 -29.68
CA ARG A 558 -27.71 2.92 -29.99
C ARG A 558 -27.24 2.70 -31.43
N ARG A 559 -28.07 2.12 -32.29
CA ARG A 559 -27.76 1.93 -33.72
C ARG A 559 -27.73 3.26 -34.45
N GLU A 560 -26.94 3.29 -35.51
CA GLU A 560 -26.64 4.47 -36.30
C GLU A 560 -26.95 4.19 -37.78
N ALA A 561 -27.36 5.20 -38.54
CA ALA A 561 -27.81 5.01 -39.92
C ALA A 561 -26.63 5.13 -40.92
N TRP A 562 -26.37 4.08 -41.69
CA TRP A 562 -25.52 4.11 -42.89
C TRP A 562 -25.84 2.97 -43.85
N THR A 563 -25.62 3.21 -45.14
CA THR A 563 -25.89 2.21 -46.20
C THR A 563 -24.96 0.99 -46.07
N PRO A 564 -25.48 -0.24 -46.15
CA PRO A 564 -24.67 -1.46 -46.21
C PRO A 564 -23.58 -1.37 -47.27
N GLY A 565 -22.39 -1.84 -46.94
CA GLY A 565 -21.23 -1.82 -47.82
C GLY A 565 -20.53 -0.45 -47.96
N THR A 566 -20.94 0.56 -47.17
CA THR A 566 -20.29 1.87 -47.11
C THR A 566 -19.37 1.96 -45.88
N VAL A 567 -18.11 2.35 -46.09
CA VAL A 567 -17.14 2.55 -45.01
C VAL A 567 -17.24 3.99 -44.48
N PRO A 568 -17.49 4.21 -43.17
CA PRO A 568 -17.57 5.54 -42.59
C PRO A 568 -16.25 6.32 -42.70
N GLU A 569 -16.29 7.65 -42.65
CA GLU A 569 -15.13 8.55 -42.86
C GLU A 569 -13.94 8.28 -41.93
N ARG A 570 -14.19 7.71 -40.75
CA ARG A 570 -13.17 7.38 -39.75
C ARG A 570 -12.61 5.95 -39.91
N GLY A 571 -13.16 5.15 -40.82
CA GLY A 571 -12.74 3.78 -41.11
C GLY A 571 -11.51 3.75 -42.02
N LEU A 572 -10.38 3.27 -41.50
CA LEU A 572 -9.09 3.38 -42.17
C LEU A 572 -8.65 2.10 -42.90
N PHE A 573 -9.10 0.93 -42.43
CA PHE A 573 -8.86 -0.36 -43.08
C PHE A 573 -9.97 -1.36 -42.75
N LEU A 574 -10.08 -2.41 -43.57
CA LEU A 574 -11.13 -3.43 -43.46
C LEU A 574 -10.54 -4.78 -43.06
N THR A 575 -11.18 -5.47 -42.12
CA THR A 575 -10.97 -6.89 -41.86
C THR A 575 -12.30 -7.63 -41.83
N ALA A 576 -12.26 -8.94 -42.03
CA ALA A 576 -13.44 -9.78 -41.93
C ALA A 576 -13.19 -11.00 -41.04
N GLY A 577 -14.26 -11.46 -40.40
CA GLY A 577 -14.31 -12.75 -39.72
C GLY A 577 -15.33 -13.63 -40.42
N ALA A 578 -14.94 -14.86 -40.71
CA ALA A 578 -15.78 -15.87 -41.34
C ALA A 578 -15.96 -17.06 -40.40
N ASP A 579 -17.20 -17.48 -40.20
CA ASP A 579 -17.57 -18.65 -39.42
C ASP A 579 -18.23 -19.70 -40.33
N VAL A 580 -17.73 -20.92 -40.25
CA VAL A 580 -18.10 -22.02 -41.16
C VAL A 580 -19.11 -22.92 -40.47
N GLN A 581 -20.33 -22.97 -40.98
CA GLN A 581 -21.42 -23.79 -40.47
C GLN A 581 -21.70 -24.98 -41.39
N LYS A 582 -22.65 -25.83 -41.00
CA LYS A 582 -23.02 -27.04 -41.76
C LYS A 582 -23.56 -26.72 -43.16
N ASP A 583 -24.33 -25.65 -43.29
CA ASP A 583 -25.14 -25.32 -44.46
C ASP A 583 -24.80 -23.96 -45.09
N ARG A 584 -23.93 -23.17 -44.46
CA ARG A 584 -23.56 -21.81 -44.89
C ARG A 584 -22.19 -21.36 -44.34
N ILE A 585 -21.66 -20.26 -44.88
CA ILE A 585 -20.55 -19.50 -44.29
C ILE A 585 -21.03 -18.08 -44.00
N GLU A 586 -20.99 -17.66 -42.74
CA GLU A 586 -21.34 -16.30 -42.34
C GLU A 586 -20.09 -15.43 -42.25
N VAL A 587 -20.15 -14.22 -42.82
CA VAL A 587 -19.01 -13.29 -42.88
C VAL A 587 -19.42 -11.88 -42.48
N ASP A 588 -18.74 -11.35 -41.46
CA ASP A 588 -18.88 -9.95 -41.06
C ASP A 588 -17.66 -9.14 -41.48
N VAL A 589 -17.90 -8.01 -42.15
CA VAL A 589 -16.87 -7.06 -42.58
C VAL A 589 -16.85 -5.86 -41.64
N TRP A 590 -15.70 -5.60 -41.05
CA TRP A 590 -15.48 -4.55 -40.06
C TRP A 590 -14.47 -3.51 -40.55
N ALA A 591 -14.83 -2.24 -40.43
CA ALA A 591 -13.92 -1.12 -40.60
C ALA A 591 -13.29 -0.71 -39.26
N TRP A 592 -12.04 -0.30 -39.30
CA TRP A 592 -11.25 0.05 -38.11
C TRP A 592 -10.62 1.42 -38.24
N GLY A 593 -10.83 2.25 -37.24
CA GLY A 593 -10.32 3.61 -37.11
C GLY A 593 -9.18 3.73 -36.10
N ARG A 594 -8.90 4.96 -35.68
CA ARG A 594 -7.90 5.25 -34.64
C ARG A 594 -8.37 4.71 -33.29
N GLY A 595 -7.43 4.26 -32.47
CA GLY A 595 -7.76 3.73 -31.13
C GLY A 595 -8.65 2.49 -31.14
N LEU A 596 -8.68 1.72 -32.25
CA LEU A 596 -9.53 0.54 -32.43
C LEU A 596 -11.05 0.82 -32.43
N GLU A 597 -11.46 2.07 -32.66
CA GLU A 597 -12.85 2.38 -33.01
C GLU A 597 -13.27 1.57 -34.25
N SER A 598 -14.47 1.01 -34.27
CA SER A 598 -14.86 0.07 -35.33
C SER A 598 -16.33 0.15 -35.74
N TRP A 599 -16.60 -0.16 -37.01
CA TRP A 599 -17.93 -0.12 -37.62
C TRP A 599 -18.23 -1.43 -38.35
N LEU A 600 -19.41 -2.00 -38.14
CA LEU A 600 -19.91 -3.10 -38.97
C LEU A 600 -20.35 -2.52 -40.32
N VAL A 601 -19.67 -2.96 -41.39
CA VAL A 601 -19.85 -2.42 -42.75
C VAL A 601 -20.78 -3.30 -43.58
N ASP A 602 -20.66 -4.62 -43.44
CA ASP A 602 -21.40 -5.59 -44.25
C ASP A 602 -21.55 -6.90 -43.46
N HIS A 603 -22.68 -7.58 -43.64
CA HIS A 603 -22.96 -8.92 -43.10
C HIS A 603 -23.44 -9.78 -44.26
N LEU A 604 -22.77 -10.91 -44.50
CA LEU A 604 -22.97 -11.75 -45.67
C LEU A 604 -23.19 -13.20 -45.21
N VAL A 605 -24.24 -13.82 -45.74
CA VAL A 605 -24.52 -15.25 -45.57
C VAL A 605 -24.31 -15.92 -46.92
N LEU A 606 -23.28 -16.75 -47.04
CA LEU A 606 -22.98 -17.52 -48.24
C LEU A 606 -23.64 -18.88 -48.12
N GLU A 607 -24.68 -19.10 -48.93
CA GLU A 607 -25.42 -20.36 -48.96
C GLU A 607 -24.54 -21.51 -49.48
N GLY A 608 -24.64 -22.66 -48.81
CA GLY A 608 -23.84 -23.84 -49.11
C GLY A 608 -22.85 -24.15 -47.99
N GLY A 609 -22.78 -25.42 -47.61
CA GLY A 609 -21.86 -25.90 -46.56
C GLY A 609 -20.43 -26.12 -47.05
N PRO A 610 -19.54 -26.68 -46.21
CA PRO A 610 -18.15 -26.95 -46.55
C PRO A 610 -17.97 -27.95 -47.70
N GLY A 611 -19.00 -28.75 -47.99
CA GLY A 611 -19.03 -29.69 -49.10
C GLY A 611 -19.45 -29.07 -50.44
N ASP A 612 -19.89 -27.81 -50.47
CA ASP A 612 -20.31 -27.12 -51.69
C ASP A 612 -19.17 -26.24 -52.25
N PRO A 613 -18.56 -26.59 -53.41
CA PRO A 613 -17.53 -25.78 -54.03
C PRO A 613 -17.99 -24.37 -54.41
N ALA A 614 -19.28 -24.16 -54.69
CA ALA A 614 -19.82 -22.86 -55.06
C ALA A 614 -19.74 -21.87 -53.89
N CYS A 615 -19.96 -22.35 -52.66
CA CYS A 615 -19.81 -21.53 -51.45
C CYS A 615 -18.37 -21.04 -51.27
N TRP A 616 -17.37 -21.93 -51.43
CA TRP A 616 -15.95 -21.56 -51.37
C TRP A 616 -15.53 -20.59 -52.49
N GLN A 617 -16.15 -20.70 -53.67
CA GLN A 617 -15.92 -19.74 -54.75
C GLN A 617 -16.48 -18.35 -54.40
N GLN A 618 -17.69 -18.26 -53.86
CA GLN A 618 -18.25 -16.99 -53.39
C GLN A 618 -17.38 -16.33 -52.31
N LEU A 619 -16.83 -17.12 -51.37
CA LEU A 619 -15.91 -16.62 -50.37
C LEU A 619 -14.58 -16.14 -50.99
N THR A 620 -14.12 -16.79 -52.06
CA THR A 620 -12.94 -16.36 -52.82
C THR A 620 -13.20 -15.04 -53.54
N ASP A 621 -14.37 -14.90 -54.17
CA ASP A 621 -14.78 -13.68 -54.88
C ASP A 621 -14.90 -12.49 -53.91
N LEU A 622 -15.30 -12.76 -52.66
CA LEU A 622 -15.36 -11.76 -51.59
C LEU A 622 -13.99 -11.14 -51.28
N LEU A 623 -12.89 -11.90 -51.38
CA LEU A 623 -11.53 -11.37 -51.16
C LEU A 623 -11.16 -10.29 -52.20
N GLY A 624 -11.71 -10.38 -53.41
CA GLY A 624 -11.54 -9.39 -54.47
C GLY A 624 -12.56 -8.24 -54.45
N ARG A 625 -13.60 -8.33 -53.61
CA ARG A 625 -14.64 -7.31 -53.52
C ARG A 625 -14.07 -6.00 -52.96
N THR A 626 -14.67 -4.89 -53.38
CA THR A 626 -14.33 -3.55 -52.88
C THR A 626 -15.55 -2.87 -52.27
N TRP A 627 -15.32 -2.10 -51.21
CA TRP A 627 -16.30 -1.31 -50.48
C TRP A 627 -16.06 0.18 -50.73
N THR A 628 -17.12 0.99 -50.76
CA THR A 628 -16.99 2.44 -50.99
C THR A 628 -16.85 3.17 -49.66
N HIS A 629 -15.76 3.92 -49.48
CA HIS A 629 -15.55 4.82 -48.35
C HIS A 629 -16.37 6.10 -48.50
N ALA A 630 -16.73 6.76 -47.40
CA ALA A 630 -17.50 8.00 -47.39
C ALA A 630 -16.86 9.12 -48.25
N SER A 631 -15.53 9.13 -48.37
CA SER A 631 -14.78 10.00 -49.29
C SER A 631 -14.88 9.64 -50.78
N GLY A 632 -15.59 8.58 -51.15
CA GLY A 632 -15.74 8.07 -52.52
C GLY A 632 -14.67 7.04 -52.95
N GLN A 633 -13.69 6.75 -52.11
CA GLN A 633 -12.62 5.79 -52.43
C GLN A 633 -13.07 4.33 -52.32
N ARG A 634 -12.59 3.47 -53.22
CA ARG A 634 -12.76 2.01 -53.11
C ARG A 634 -11.69 1.41 -52.19
N MET A 635 -12.12 0.66 -51.18
CA MET A 635 -11.27 -0.06 -50.22
C MET A 635 -11.39 -1.57 -50.43
N THR A 636 -10.28 -2.29 -50.32
CA THR A 636 -10.24 -3.75 -50.36
C THR A 636 -10.15 -4.33 -48.95
N LEU A 637 -10.46 -5.62 -48.82
CA LEU A 637 -10.25 -6.35 -47.57
C LEU A 637 -8.76 -6.53 -47.29
N ALA A 638 -8.29 -6.11 -46.12
CA ALA A 638 -6.87 -6.24 -45.76
C ALA A 638 -6.56 -7.65 -45.24
N ARG A 639 -7.49 -8.24 -44.48
CA ARG A 639 -7.35 -9.58 -43.92
C ARG A 639 -8.69 -10.21 -43.60
N LEU A 640 -8.85 -11.50 -43.91
CA LEU A 640 -9.97 -12.34 -43.51
C LEU A 640 -9.47 -13.44 -42.56
N ALA A 641 -10.04 -13.52 -41.37
CA ALA A 641 -9.84 -14.65 -40.46
C ALA A 641 -11.00 -15.64 -40.60
N ILE A 642 -10.70 -16.91 -40.83
CA ILE A 642 -11.71 -17.97 -41.01
C ILE A 642 -11.54 -19.05 -39.95
N ASP A 643 -12.62 -19.41 -39.28
CA ASP A 643 -12.57 -20.46 -38.27
C ASP A 643 -12.32 -21.84 -38.89
N THR A 644 -11.61 -22.67 -38.12
CA THR A 644 -11.29 -24.05 -38.50
C THR A 644 -12.01 -25.08 -37.63
N GLY A 645 -12.92 -24.65 -36.75
CA GLY A 645 -13.59 -25.48 -35.74
C GLY A 645 -14.53 -26.53 -36.31
N TYR A 646 -15.32 -26.20 -37.35
CA TYR A 646 -16.29 -27.13 -37.93
C TYR A 646 -15.65 -28.10 -38.94
N GLU A 647 -15.11 -27.59 -40.05
CA GLU A 647 -14.48 -28.41 -41.11
C GLU A 647 -13.05 -27.97 -41.40
N THR A 648 -12.15 -28.34 -40.48
CA THR A 648 -10.73 -27.97 -40.51
C THR A 648 -10.06 -28.31 -41.86
N SER A 649 -10.39 -29.46 -42.45
CA SER A 649 -9.75 -29.96 -43.66
C SER A 649 -10.07 -29.10 -44.90
N ALA A 650 -11.34 -28.73 -45.06
CA ALA A 650 -11.84 -27.91 -46.16
C ALA A 650 -11.26 -26.48 -46.10
N VAL A 651 -11.26 -25.87 -44.90
CA VAL A 651 -10.68 -24.54 -44.67
C VAL A 651 -9.20 -24.51 -45.05
N TYR A 652 -8.43 -25.54 -44.68
CA TYR A 652 -7.02 -25.63 -45.06
C TYR A 652 -6.83 -25.87 -46.55
N ALA A 653 -7.67 -26.67 -47.21
CA ALA A 653 -7.60 -26.87 -48.65
C ALA A 653 -7.84 -25.55 -49.41
N TRP A 654 -8.92 -24.86 -49.07
CA TRP A 654 -9.25 -23.55 -49.64
C TRP A 654 -8.16 -22.50 -49.38
N SER A 655 -7.70 -22.38 -48.13
CA SER A 655 -6.68 -21.39 -47.75
C SER A 655 -5.34 -21.57 -48.48
N ARG A 656 -5.00 -22.81 -48.88
CA ARG A 656 -3.81 -23.08 -49.70
C ARG A 656 -3.98 -22.59 -51.15
N GLN A 657 -5.18 -22.70 -51.71
CA GLN A 657 -5.49 -22.29 -53.07
C GLN A 657 -5.45 -20.76 -53.21
N VAL A 658 -6.06 -20.04 -52.26
CA VAL A 658 -6.13 -18.56 -52.29
C VAL A 658 -4.88 -17.87 -51.74
N GLY A 659 -4.14 -18.54 -50.85
CA GLY A 659 -2.90 -18.04 -50.25
C GLY A 659 -3.08 -17.26 -48.94
N PHE A 660 -2.01 -17.22 -48.14
CA PHE A 660 -2.04 -16.70 -46.76
C PHE A 660 -1.71 -15.20 -46.61
N ALA A 661 -1.73 -14.45 -47.72
CA ALA A 661 -1.47 -13.02 -47.71
C ALA A 661 -2.64 -12.26 -47.07
N GLN A 662 -3.85 -12.51 -47.58
CA GLN A 662 -5.09 -11.92 -47.09
C GLN A 662 -5.87 -12.87 -46.17
N VAL A 663 -5.67 -14.19 -46.27
CA VAL A 663 -6.40 -15.17 -45.44
C VAL A 663 -5.59 -15.62 -44.22
N ALA A 664 -6.27 -15.79 -43.09
CA ALA A 664 -5.73 -16.34 -41.85
C ALA A 664 -6.67 -17.43 -41.32
N PRO A 665 -6.34 -18.72 -41.50
CA PRO A 665 -7.01 -19.78 -40.77
C PRO A 665 -6.77 -19.60 -39.27
N VAL A 666 -7.85 -19.55 -38.49
CA VAL A 666 -7.80 -19.38 -37.05
C VAL A 666 -8.42 -20.57 -36.35
N LYS A 667 -7.90 -20.89 -35.17
CA LYS A 667 -8.52 -21.83 -34.23
C LYS A 667 -8.76 -21.11 -32.92
N GLY A 668 -10.03 -21.00 -32.54
CA GLY A 668 -10.41 -20.54 -31.23
C GLY A 668 -9.92 -21.49 -30.14
N VAL A 669 -9.36 -20.94 -29.06
CA VAL A 669 -9.01 -21.69 -27.86
C VAL A 669 -9.54 -20.96 -26.64
N GLU A 670 -10.20 -21.73 -25.77
CA GLU A 670 -10.78 -21.22 -24.54
C GLU A 670 -9.72 -21.02 -23.44
N GLY A 671 -10.07 -20.18 -22.46
CA GLY A 671 -9.33 -19.97 -21.21
C GLY A 671 -8.50 -18.69 -21.16
N PHE A 672 -8.37 -18.14 -19.95
CA PHE A 672 -7.69 -16.87 -19.66
C PHE A 672 -6.18 -17.00 -19.36
N SER A 673 -5.64 -18.22 -19.37
CA SER A 673 -4.28 -18.51 -18.92
C SER A 673 -3.19 -18.22 -19.95
N ARG A 674 -3.49 -17.50 -21.04
CA ARG A 674 -2.54 -17.25 -22.14
C ARG A 674 -1.94 -15.85 -22.05
N THR A 675 -0.63 -15.77 -22.27
CA THR A 675 0.16 -14.53 -22.26
C THR A 675 0.01 -13.67 -23.51
N SER A 676 -0.55 -14.20 -24.62
CA SER A 676 -0.79 -13.45 -25.86
C SER A 676 -2.20 -13.74 -26.41
N PRO A 677 -2.95 -12.71 -26.87
CA PRO A 677 -4.28 -12.87 -27.47
C PRO A 677 -4.28 -13.70 -28.77
N VAL A 678 -3.20 -13.63 -29.54
CA VAL A 678 -3.01 -14.43 -30.77
C VAL A 678 -1.61 -15.00 -30.77
N THR A 679 -1.48 -16.30 -31.06
CA THR A 679 -0.21 -17.02 -31.15
C THR A 679 -0.12 -17.74 -32.49
N GLY A 680 1.00 -17.59 -33.20
CA GLY A 680 1.21 -18.19 -34.51
C GLY A 680 2.01 -17.30 -35.46
N PRO A 681 2.10 -17.67 -36.75
CA PRO A 681 1.46 -18.83 -37.38
C PRO A 681 2.23 -20.13 -37.10
N THR A 682 1.50 -21.21 -36.85
CA THR A 682 2.07 -22.56 -36.70
C THR A 682 1.80 -23.36 -37.97
N TYR A 683 2.80 -24.09 -38.47
CA TYR A 683 2.62 -24.98 -39.63
C TYR A 683 1.98 -26.30 -39.17
N VAL A 684 0.81 -26.63 -39.72
CA VAL A 684 0.04 -27.82 -39.32
C VAL A 684 0.42 -29.08 -40.11
N ASP A 685 1.00 -28.94 -41.29
CA ASP A 685 1.35 -30.09 -42.13
C ASP A 685 2.70 -30.72 -41.72
N ALA A 686 2.76 -32.05 -41.69
CA ALA A 686 3.96 -32.83 -41.39
C ALA A 686 4.27 -33.82 -42.53
N THR A 687 5.56 -34.11 -42.75
CA THR A 687 5.99 -35.19 -43.65
C THR A 687 5.73 -36.56 -43.02
N VAL A 688 5.81 -37.64 -43.80
CA VAL A 688 5.75 -39.04 -43.32
C VAL A 688 6.77 -39.31 -42.20
N ALA A 689 7.90 -38.57 -42.20
CA ALA A 689 8.92 -38.62 -41.14
C ALA A 689 8.67 -37.66 -39.97
N GLY A 690 7.45 -37.12 -39.81
CA GLY A 690 7.05 -36.24 -38.71
C GLY A 690 7.62 -34.82 -38.74
N LYS A 691 8.34 -34.41 -39.79
CA LYS A 691 8.91 -33.06 -39.89
C LYS A 691 7.88 -32.08 -40.43
N ARG A 692 7.68 -30.95 -39.73
CA ARG A 692 6.74 -29.89 -40.15
C ARG A 692 7.15 -29.27 -41.49
N LEU A 693 6.21 -29.16 -42.43
CA LEU A 693 6.44 -28.59 -43.75
C LEU A 693 6.54 -27.06 -43.67
N ARG A 694 7.68 -26.50 -44.12
CA ARG A 694 7.94 -25.05 -44.16
C ARG A 694 6.99 -24.24 -45.06
N ARG A 695 6.23 -24.91 -45.95
CA ARG A 695 5.20 -24.32 -46.84
C ARG A 695 3.79 -24.88 -46.57
N GLY A 696 3.58 -25.52 -45.42
CA GLY A 696 2.27 -26.08 -45.05
C GLY A 696 1.24 -25.01 -44.69
N ALA A 697 0.00 -25.45 -44.45
CA ALA A 697 -1.06 -24.58 -43.96
C ALA A 697 -0.66 -23.88 -42.66
N ARG A 698 -0.99 -22.59 -42.56
CA ARG A 698 -0.66 -21.73 -41.43
C ARG A 698 -1.87 -21.59 -40.54
N LEU A 699 -1.74 -21.98 -39.28
CA LEU A 699 -2.79 -21.84 -38.28
C LEU A 699 -2.41 -20.80 -37.23
N TRP A 700 -3.33 -19.88 -36.96
CA TRP A 700 -3.25 -18.95 -35.85
C TRP A 700 -4.15 -19.43 -34.71
N THR A 701 -3.61 -19.45 -33.51
CA THR A 701 -4.36 -19.76 -32.29
C THR A 701 -4.88 -18.45 -31.69
N VAL A 702 -6.19 -18.34 -31.53
CA VAL A 702 -6.87 -17.13 -31.06
C VAL A 702 -7.46 -17.38 -29.68
N ALA A 703 -7.07 -16.58 -28.68
CA ALA A 703 -7.66 -16.61 -27.35
C ALA A 703 -9.04 -15.92 -27.40
N THR A 704 -10.07 -16.70 -27.73
CA THR A 704 -11.44 -16.19 -27.94
C THR A 704 -11.99 -15.51 -26.70
N SER A 705 -11.69 -16.04 -25.52
CA SER A 705 -12.12 -15.46 -24.24
C SER A 705 -11.65 -14.01 -24.05
N THR A 706 -10.42 -13.69 -24.49
CA THR A 706 -9.86 -12.34 -24.41
C THR A 706 -10.60 -11.37 -25.33
N PHE A 707 -10.85 -11.75 -26.58
CA PHE A 707 -11.54 -10.90 -27.55
C PHE A 707 -13.05 -10.79 -27.28
N LYS A 708 -13.69 -11.82 -26.70
CA LYS A 708 -15.08 -11.75 -26.23
C LYS A 708 -15.21 -10.75 -25.07
N ALA A 709 -14.33 -10.84 -24.07
CA ALA A 709 -14.27 -9.88 -22.97
C ALA A 709 -14.01 -8.44 -23.45
N GLU A 710 -13.04 -8.26 -24.37
CA GLU A 710 -12.73 -6.97 -24.99
C GLU A 710 -13.95 -6.39 -25.73
N THR A 711 -14.60 -7.20 -26.57
CA THR A 711 -15.79 -6.81 -27.33
C THR A 711 -16.91 -6.36 -26.39
N TYR A 712 -17.19 -7.12 -25.33
CA TYR A 712 -18.27 -6.78 -24.39
C TYR A 712 -17.93 -5.55 -23.57
N ARG A 713 -16.66 -5.32 -23.23
CA ARG A 713 -16.20 -4.06 -22.62
C ARG A 713 -16.48 -2.88 -23.54
N PHE A 714 -16.16 -2.99 -24.83
CA PHE A 714 -16.39 -1.92 -25.80
C PHE A 714 -17.87 -1.65 -26.07
N LEU A 715 -18.71 -2.69 -26.12
CA LEU A 715 -20.17 -2.53 -26.27
C LEU A 715 -20.82 -1.78 -25.09
N ARG A 716 -20.24 -1.88 -23.90
CA ARG A 716 -20.72 -1.19 -22.68
C ARG A 716 -20.25 0.25 -22.53
N GLN A 717 -19.31 0.71 -23.34
CA GLN A 717 -18.78 2.08 -23.19
C GLN A 717 -19.91 3.11 -23.28
N ASP A 718 -19.83 4.11 -22.40
CA ASP A 718 -20.67 5.30 -22.49
C ASP A 718 -20.23 6.12 -23.70
N ARG A 719 -21.20 6.54 -24.50
CA ARG A 719 -20.96 7.34 -25.70
C ARG A 719 -21.28 8.80 -25.40
N PRO A 720 -20.52 9.77 -25.96
CA PRO A 720 -20.92 11.17 -25.89
C PRO A 720 -22.29 11.33 -26.54
N THR A 721 -23.11 12.20 -25.99
CA THR A 721 -24.41 12.57 -26.56
C THR A 721 -24.24 13.17 -27.96
N ARG A 722 -25.30 13.19 -28.78
CA ARG A 722 -25.25 13.82 -30.11
C ARG A 722 -24.82 15.29 -30.06
N GLU A 723 -25.21 16.00 -29.00
CA GLU A 723 -24.84 17.39 -28.73
C GLU A 723 -23.35 17.53 -28.44
N GLU A 724 -22.80 16.66 -27.59
CA GLU A 724 -21.36 16.63 -27.29
C GLU A 724 -20.53 16.24 -28.52
N GLN A 725 -21.01 15.29 -29.34
CA GLN A 725 -20.34 14.92 -30.61
C GLN A 725 -20.35 16.09 -31.61
N ALA A 726 -21.48 16.81 -31.72
CA ALA A 726 -21.58 18.02 -32.54
C ALA A 726 -20.65 19.15 -32.05
N ALA A 727 -20.39 19.21 -30.74
CA ALA A 727 -19.42 20.10 -30.12
C ALA A 727 -17.96 19.62 -30.24
N GLY A 728 -17.70 18.50 -30.91
CA GLY A 728 -16.36 17.97 -31.19
C GLY A 728 -15.85 16.94 -30.19
N ALA A 729 -16.67 16.43 -29.27
CA ALA A 729 -16.29 15.34 -28.39
C ALA A 729 -16.05 14.04 -29.17
N LEU A 730 -14.89 13.42 -28.98
CA LEU A 730 -14.53 12.16 -29.61
C LEU A 730 -15.10 10.98 -28.83
N CYS A 731 -15.50 9.92 -29.54
CA CYS A 731 -15.83 8.66 -28.92
C CYS A 731 -14.60 8.09 -28.18
N PRO A 732 -14.79 7.42 -27.04
CA PRO A 732 -13.71 6.71 -26.36
C PRO A 732 -13.01 5.68 -27.28
N PRO A 733 -11.70 5.46 -27.12
CA PRO A 733 -10.99 4.41 -27.85
C PRO A 733 -11.67 3.04 -27.71
N GLY A 734 -11.79 2.35 -28.84
CA GLY A 734 -12.39 1.02 -28.95
C GLY A 734 -13.90 1.01 -29.12
N THR A 735 -14.56 2.15 -29.27
CA THR A 735 -16.01 2.23 -29.49
C THR A 735 -16.44 1.36 -30.69
N ILE A 736 -17.49 0.56 -30.49
CA ILE A 736 -18.12 -0.27 -31.54
C ILE A 736 -19.39 0.43 -32.00
N HIS A 737 -19.46 0.73 -33.29
CA HIS A 737 -20.61 1.31 -33.97
C HIS A 737 -21.40 0.23 -34.71
N LEU A 738 -22.71 0.22 -34.50
CA LEU A 738 -23.63 -0.77 -35.06
C LEU A 738 -24.65 -0.08 -35.98
N PRO A 739 -24.90 -0.62 -37.19
CA PRO A 739 -25.82 -0.02 -38.15
C PRO A 739 -27.28 -0.25 -37.77
N ASP A 740 -28.17 0.58 -38.28
CA ASP A 740 -29.63 0.44 -38.20
C ASP A 740 -30.15 -0.84 -38.86
N TRP A 741 -29.48 -1.31 -39.91
CA TRP A 741 -29.80 -2.58 -40.58
C TRP A 741 -29.31 -3.83 -39.83
N ALA A 742 -28.50 -3.71 -38.77
CA ALA A 742 -28.21 -4.83 -37.90
C ALA A 742 -29.46 -5.16 -37.09
N ASP A 743 -30.18 -6.21 -37.49
CA ASP A 743 -31.47 -6.56 -36.92
C ASP A 743 -31.36 -7.07 -35.47
N GLY A 744 -32.52 -7.28 -34.84
CA GLY A 744 -32.56 -7.74 -33.46
C GLY A 744 -31.99 -9.15 -33.27
N GLU A 745 -31.99 -10.00 -34.30
CA GLU A 745 -31.46 -11.35 -34.22
C GLU A 745 -29.93 -11.36 -34.28
N TRP A 746 -29.34 -10.55 -35.16
CA TRP A 746 -27.90 -10.34 -35.22
C TRP A 746 -27.37 -9.74 -33.91
N LEU A 747 -28.05 -8.72 -33.35
CA LEU A 747 -27.67 -8.13 -32.06
C LEU A 747 -27.73 -9.14 -30.93
N LYS A 748 -28.74 -10.01 -30.94
CA LYS A 748 -28.86 -11.11 -30.01
C LYS A 748 -27.70 -12.09 -30.15
N GLN A 749 -27.28 -12.42 -31.37
CA GLN A 749 -26.14 -13.30 -31.61
C GLN A 749 -24.81 -12.67 -31.15
N LEU A 750 -24.64 -11.35 -31.33
CA LEU A 750 -23.46 -10.63 -30.84
C LEU A 750 -23.35 -10.70 -29.30
N THR A 751 -24.46 -10.74 -28.58
CA THR A 751 -24.51 -10.86 -27.12
C THR A 751 -24.94 -12.26 -26.66
N ALA A 752 -24.67 -13.30 -27.46
CA ALA A 752 -25.20 -14.65 -27.25
C ALA A 752 -24.51 -15.46 -26.15
N GLU A 753 -23.42 -14.97 -25.56
CA GLU A 753 -22.66 -15.69 -24.56
C GLU A 753 -22.53 -14.88 -23.29
N GLN A 754 -22.39 -15.55 -22.15
CA GLN A 754 -22.05 -14.93 -20.89
C GLN A 754 -20.92 -15.69 -20.22
N LEU A 755 -20.04 -14.96 -19.58
CA LEU A 755 -18.98 -15.54 -18.77
C LEU A 755 -19.57 -15.97 -17.43
N VAL A 756 -19.60 -17.27 -17.20
CA VAL A 756 -20.06 -17.85 -15.94
C VAL A 756 -18.92 -18.53 -15.21
N THR A 757 -19.04 -18.56 -13.88
CA THR A 757 -18.17 -19.37 -13.04
C THR A 757 -18.76 -20.77 -12.94
N VAL A 758 -18.16 -21.74 -13.63
CA VAL A 758 -18.56 -23.15 -13.55
C VAL A 758 -17.71 -23.88 -12.53
N ARG A 759 -18.36 -24.58 -11.60
CA ARG A 759 -17.68 -25.49 -10.67
C ARG A 759 -17.51 -26.85 -11.36
N THR A 760 -16.26 -27.29 -11.49
CA THR A 760 -15.92 -28.64 -11.97
C THR A 760 -16.43 -29.70 -11.00
N LYS A 761 -16.55 -30.97 -11.46
CA LYS A 761 -16.95 -32.12 -10.62
C LYS A 761 -16.05 -32.33 -9.38
N ARG A 762 -14.87 -31.71 -9.34
CA ARG A 762 -13.92 -31.73 -8.22
C ARG A 762 -13.96 -30.47 -7.34
N GLY A 763 -14.93 -29.57 -7.53
CA GLY A 763 -15.13 -28.37 -6.72
C GLY A 763 -14.33 -27.14 -7.15
N PHE A 764 -13.47 -27.23 -8.18
CA PHE A 764 -12.73 -26.08 -8.69
C PHE A 764 -13.63 -25.17 -9.53
N ALA A 765 -13.61 -23.88 -9.25
CA ALA A 765 -14.23 -22.89 -10.11
C ALA A 765 -13.32 -22.59 -11.32
N ARG A 766 -13.91 -22.56 -12.51
CA ARG A 766 -13.28 -22.06 -13.74
C ARG A 766 -14.22 -21.07 -14.40
N LEU A 767 -13.67 -20.04 -15.06
CA LEU A 767 -14.45 -19.16 -15.90
C LEU A 767 -14.66 -19.82 -17.26
N GLU A 768 -15.90 -19.86 -17.71
CA GLU A 768 -16.31 -20.49 -18.96
C GLU A 768 -17.37 -19.62 -19.63
N TRP A 769 -17.21 -19.36 -20.93
CA TRP A 769 -18.22 -18.68 -21.71
C TRP A 769 -19.33 -19.68 -22.02
N GLN A 770 -20.53 -19.45 -21.48
CA GLN A 770 -21.71 -20.24 -21.79
C GLN A 770 -22.58 -19.50 -22.79
N LYS A 771 -23.02 -20.24 -23.81
CA LYS A 771 -24.04 -19.78 -24.74
C LYS A 771 -25.38 -19.63 -24.02
N LEU A 772 -25.96 -18.43 -24.11
CA LEU A 772 -27.33 -18.12 -23.69
C LEU A 772 -28.37 -18.57 -24.70
N ARG A 773 -27.94 -18.80 -25.95
CA ARG A 773 -28.76 -19.15 -27.10
C ARG A 773 -27.95 -19.99 -28.07
N GLU A 774 -28.65 -20.75 -28.91
CA GLU A 774 -28.03 -21.72 -29.81
C GLU A 774 -27.12 -21.04 -30.84
N ARG A 775 -27.56 -19.92 -31.40
CA ARG A 775 -26.86 -19.11 -32.41
C ARG A 775 -25.99 -18.02 -31.79
N ASN A 776 -24.74 -17.91 -32.24
CA ASN A 776 -23.71 -16.99 -31.76
C ASN A 776 -22.72 -16.52 -32.86
N GLU A 777 -23.06 -16.75 -34.12
CA GLU A 777 -22.19 -16.57 -35.28
C GLU A 777 -21.70 -15.11 -35.41
N ALA A 778 -22.56 -14.12 -35.13
CA ALA A 778 -22.19 -12.71 -35.09
C ALA A 778 -21.09 -12.37 -34.05
N LEU A 779 -21.09 -13.04 -32.89
CA LEU A 779 -20.04 -12.84 -31.89
C LEU A 779 -18.72 -13.46 -32.33
N ASP A 780 -18.77 -14.66 -32.91
CA ASP A 780 -17.58 -15.38 -33.34
C ASP A 780 -16.92 -14.68 -34.55
N THR A 781 -17.69 -14.28 -35.56
CA THR A 781 -17.21 -13.47 -36.69
C THR A 781 -16.63 -12.12 -36.25
N ARG A 782 -17.25 -11.43 -35.28
CA ARG A 782 -16.68 -10.21 -34.64
C ARG A 782 -15.30 -10.48 -34.02
N VAL A 783 -15.17 -11.56 -33.25
CA VAL A 783 -13.92 -11.97 -32.60
C VAL A 783 -12.84 -12.27 -33.63
N TYR A 784 -13.18 -12.97 -34.71
CA TYR A 784 -12.23 -13.29 -35.77
C TYR A 784 -11.83 -12.06 -36.59
N ALA A 785 -12.75 -11.14 -36.89
CA ALA A 785 -12.42 -9.87 -37.53
C ALA A 785 -11.44 -9.05 -36.69
N ARG A 786 -11.60 -9.05 -35.35
CA ARG A 786 -10.67 -8.42 -34.40
C ARG A 786 -9.33 -9.12 -34.35
N ALA A 787 -9.30 -10.45 -34.36
CA ALA A 787 -8.07 -11.23 -34.44
C ALA A 787 -7.31 -10.96 -35.75
N ALA A 788 -8.03 -10.79 -36.88
CA ALA A 788 -7.44 -10.40 -38.16
C ALA A 788 -6.76 -9.02 -38.07
N ALA A 789 -7.38 -8.05 -37.38
CA ALA A 789 -6.79 -6.73 -37.13
C ALA A 789 -5.52 -6.83 -36.25
N TRP A 790 -5.53 -7.70 -35.25
CA TRP A 790 -4.34 -7.97 -34.42
C TRP A 790 -3.19 -8.59 -35.22
N ILE A 791 -3.50 -9.53 -36.13
CA ILE A 791 -2.53 -10.17 -37.03
C ILE A 791 -1.89 -9.14 -37.98
N LEU A 792 -2.68 -8.17 -38.47
CA LEU A 792 -2.16 -7.02 -39.23
C LEU A 792 -1.26 -6.09 -38.39
N GLY A 793 -1.37 -6.17 -37.06
CA GLY A 793 -0.61 -5.37 -36.12
C GLY A 793 -1.21 -4.00 -35.82
N ALA A 794 -2.52 -3.85 -35.98
CA ALA A 794 -3.25 -2.60 -35.70
C ALA A 794 -2.93 -2.04 -34.29
N ASP A 795 -2.84 -2.91 -33.29
CA ASP A 795 -2.51 -2.59 -31.90
C ASP A 795 -1.09 -2.02 -31.69
N ARG A 796 -0.19 -2.22 -32.66
CA ARG A 796 1.23 -1.83 -32.59
C ARG A 796 1.57 -0.67 -33.52
N TRP A 797 0.57 -0.04 -34.13
CA TRP A 797 0.82 1.10 -35.01
C TRP A 797 1.05 2.38 -34.19
N PRO A 798 2.23 3.03 -34.29
CA PRO A 798 2.49 4.28 -33.60
C PRO A 798 1.63 5.41 -34.16
N GLU A 799 1.18 6.33 -33.31
CA GLU A 799 0.33 7.48 -33.69
C GLU A 799 0.93 8.32 -34.85
N ALA A 800 2.27 8.38 -34.93
CA ALA A 800 3.03 9.15 -35.91
C ALA A 800 3.20 8.48 -37.29
N ARG A 801 2.77 7.22 -37.50
CA ARG A 801 2.89 6.56 -38.82
C ARG A 801 1.80 7.02 -39.79
N GLY A 802 1.88 8.27 -40.25
CA GLY A 802 1.25 8.77 -41.47
C GLY A 802 1.57 8.09 -42.83
N PRO A 803 2.52 7.13 -43.02
CA PRO A 803 2.83 6.64 -44.38
C PRO A 803 2.32 5.25 -44.81
N ILE A 804 1.71 4.41 -43.95
CA ILE A 804 1.08 3.15 -44.42
C ILE A 804 -0.32 3.42 -44.99
N TRP A 805 -1.02 4.42 -44.44
CA TRP A 805 -2.35 4.83 -44.87
C TRP A 805 -2.41 5.16 -46.38
N LYS A 806 -1.39 5.82 -46.93
CA LYS A 806 -1.36 6.20 -48.36
C LYS A 806 -1.15 5.04 -49.34
N ARG A 807 -0.64 3.87 -48.91
CA ARG A 807 -0.39 2.74 -49.81
C ARG A 807 -1.64 1.89 -50.07
N SER A 808 -2.56 1.83 -49.12
CA SER A 808 -3.86 1.16 -49.26
C SER A 808 -4.97 2.10 -49.74
N SER A 809 -4.77 3.42 -49.67
CA SER A 809 -5.83 4.41 -49.88
C SER A 809 -5.53 5.43 -51.00
N GLY A 810 -4.73 5.13 -52.03
CA GLY A 810 -4.67 5.91 -53.29
C GLY A 810 -4.65 7.46 -53.20
N TRP A 811 -4.21 8.05 -52.08
CA TRP A 811 -4.48 9.46 -51.77
C TRP A 811 -3.36 10.32 -52.37
N ARG A 812 -3.64 10.93 -53.54
CA ARG A 812 -2.85 12.04 -54.08
C ARG A 812 -3.60 13.34 -53.84
N SER A 813 -3.18 14.12 -52.85
CA SER A 813 -3.65 15.50 -52.69
C SER A 813 -3.02 16.38 -53.77
N ARG A 814 -3.83 16.82 -54.74
CA ARG A 814 -3.52 17.97 -55.61
C ARG A 814 -3.87 19.24 -54.83
N THR A 815 -2.88 19.86 -54.21
CA THR A 815 -2.91 21.29 -53.86
C THR A 815 -1.47 21.78 -53.87
N GLY A 816 -1.15 22.58 -54.88
CA GLY A 816 0.18 23.14 -55.08
C GLY A 816 0.45 24.30 -54.12
N LEU A 817 1.67 24.33 -53.59
CA LEU A 817 2.38 25.52 -53.18
C LEU A 817 3.87 25.31 -53.54
N SER A 818 4.47 26.32 -54.17
CA SER A 818 5.85 26.35 -54.65
C SER A 818 6.84 26.72 -53.52
N PRO A 819 8.17 26.64 -53.75
CA PRO A 819 9.13 26.23 -52.72
C PRO A 819 9.87 27.39 -52.05
N VAL A 820 10.17 27.26 -50.74
CA VAL A 820 11.16 28.12 -50.08
C VAL A 820 12.05 27.32 -49.10
N GLN A 821 13.33 27.33 -49.46
CA GLN A 821 14.57 27.32 -48.66
C GLN A 821 15.07 26.03 -47.96
N ARG A 822 16.18 25.56 -48.55
CA ARG A 822 17.25 24.76 -47.96
C ARG A 822 17.85 25.44 -46.73
N ARG A 823 18.09 24.71 -45.63
CA ARG A 823 19.33 24.80 -44.82
C ARG A 823 19.72 23.44 -44.21
N HIS A 824 21.01 23.18 -44.37
CA HIS A 824 21.88 22.04 -44.05
C HIS A 824 21.66 21.20 -42.77
N HIS A 825 21.98 19.91 -42.86
CA HIS A 825 22.45 19.04 -41.77
C HIS A 825 23.89 18.57 -42.07
N PRO A 826 24.78 18.46 -41.05
CA PRO A 826 26.11 17.87 -41.21
C PRO A 826 26.09 16.33 -41.10
N PRO A 827 27.11 15.62 -41.60
CA PRO A 827 27.05 14.16 -41.75
C PRO A 827 27.45 13.39 -40.49
N GLN A 828 26.88 12.19 -40.32
CA GLN A 828 27.26 11.17 -39.36
C GLN A 828 28.62 10.53 -39.70
N PRO A 829 29.44 10.09 -38.71
CA PRO A 829 30.67 9.38 -38.97
C PRO A 829 30.47 7.86 -39.08
N GLU A 830 31.13 7.28 -40.08
CA GLU A 830 31.23 5.84 -40.36
C GLU A 830 32.03 5.07 -39.30
N ARG A 831 31.57 3.85 -38.98
CA ARG A 831 32.33 2.85 -38.22
C ARG A 831 33.25 2.07 -39.16
N ARG A 832 34.56 2.22 -39.01
CA ARG A 832 35.57 1.33 -39.61
C ARG A 832 35.96 0.20 -38.66
N ARG A 833 36.02 -1.01 -39.24
CA ARG A 833 36.66 -2.21 -38.69
C ARG A 833 38.18 -2.04 -38.67
N ALA A 834 38.84 -2.50 -37.62
CA ALA A 834 40.21 -3.00 -37.68
C ALA A 834 40.40 -4.03 -36.57
N GLY A 835 40.87 -5.23 -36.94
CA GLY A 835 41.47 -6.17 -36.02
C GLY A 835 42.99 -6.17 -36.22
N ALA A 836 43.75 -6.43 -35.16
CA ALA A 836 44.97 -7.23 -35.19
C ALA A 836 45.54 -7.37 -33.75
N ARG A 837 46.15 -8.53 -33.54
CA ARG A 837 46.85 -9.03 -32.36
C ARG A 837 48.08 -8.18 -32.00
N CYS A 838 48.48 -8.13 -30.72
CA CYS A 838 49.76 -8.71 -30.25
C CYS A 838 49.96 -8.65 -28.71
N ALA A 839 50.30 -9.81 -28.16
CA ALA A 839 51.20 -10.18 -27.06
C ALA A 839 51.66 -9.22 -25.91
N ARG A 840 51.57 -9.81 -24.70
CA ARG A 840 52.55 -9.90 -23.57
C ARG A 840 53.05 -8.63 -22.87
N ALA A 841 52.81 -8.58 -21.55
CA ALA A 841 53.82 -8.76 -20.47
C ALA A 841 53.48 -7.87 -19.26
N THR A 842 52.94 -8.45 -18.18
CA THR A 842 53.49 -8.53 -16.81
C THR A 842 52.45 -9.15 -15.89
#